data_AF-A0A1V6P7D6-F1
#
_entry.id   AF-A0A1V6P7D6-F1
#
_cell.length_a   1.000
_cell.length_b   1.000
_cell.length_c   1.000
_cell.angle_alpha   90.00
_cell.angle_beta   90.00
_cell.angle_gamma   90.00
#
_symmetry.space_group_name_H-M   'P 1'
#
loop_
_entity.id
_entity.type
_entity.pdbx_description
1 polymer ?
#
loop_
_entity_poly.entity_id
_entity_poly.type
_entity_poly.pdbx_seq_one_letter_code
_entity_poly.pdbx_strand_id
1 'polypeptide(L)'
;MSDALDVQVDVSNLALFGLGNFTAVLSALSADDVQPTAMLQLEKLGASFPISGPLRAQTPDYLQRCKSKRLERLGVTVGWRKGDAASLMSHSAYGQAVALLATCLENIYGNDTTATIFYKLSKMLLPNSARLSSPQQLQRATTILAQKLGVIGFGTILARQVCRIHEAYECLSRKVPSSLLSLLSQDGMCDILSKFSRAIQEGKSIVRVRGCASMGYITALAVNLFSDDCIVTVENLIIHQGCRSSSITIEITDSLGYKSLQVQLMGKIESLLDIPIRPAQPPRTLRYSHRAPFAAYMQLYLQEFGLVCSPLALVAMGVCILSLSDVIFISLGERSGSRPGASANLFSLLFGELSRSTLHQRCEAALGVLLPVRWPTFSTALLQLESALAESNNADRFASLVENASFRGDPSDALLRIIDEGIASMTVLAHEGATWQALSDREIWHPSSAVQNPGVRQVTLAPSELVYKLFSWDDVNLVVKSEGTTTLVPSSLLHLGSDLNDLNYHRGLELFDGLVYHENRYHSQIFAEVDYSLWTRQSNQSFSKMTPMDTVYPTRDGVHSDLSLAIVEHVQGLALECSVTAGGQKQSINLRERVDQLFGLLDAYPCKHPRKAPLSKEFVDKVQTNSVLTPDGRSEDQISIVQTAGNPTAQFLSLTKWESAILCRRCCLNCAYEQAREKEIHKIIVA
;
A
#
# COMPACT_ATOMS: atom_id res chain seq x y z
N MET A 1 28.58 61.48 -26.67
CA MET A 1 29.69 60.77 -25.99
C MET A 1 29.08 59.81 -24.99
N SER A 2 29.73 58.67 -24.75
CA SER A 2 29.41 57.63 -23.75
C SER A 2 28.00 57.01 -23.81
N ASP A 3 27.77 56.26 -24.87
CA ASP A 3 27.37 54.83 -24.90
C ASP A 3 26.55 54.22 -23.75
N ALA A 4 25.48 53.54 -24.16
CA ALA A 4 24.80 52.53 -23.35
C ALA A 4 25.59 51.21 -23.38
N LEU A 5 25.85 50.63 -22.21
CA LEU A 5 26.35 49.26 -22.10
C LEU A 5 25.19 48.27 -22.22
N ASP A 6 24.98 47.79 -23.44
CA ASP A 6 24.08 46.67 -23.72
C ASP A 6 24.74 45.38 -23.21
N VAL A 7 24.23 44.82 -22.11
CA VAL A 7 24.73 43.56 -21.55
C VAL A 7 24.13 42.41 -22.34
N GLN A 8 24.69 42.16 -23.53
CA GLN A 8 24.55 40.87 -24.21
C GLN A 8 25.10 39.77 -23.30
N VAL A 9 24.20 39.08 -22.60
CA VAL A 9 24.56 37.87 -21.84
C VAL A 9 24.97 36.79 -22.84
N ASP A 10 26.24 36.42 -22.77
CA ASP A 10 26.89 35.52 -23.71
C ASP A 10 26.36 34.07 -23.56
N VAL A 11 25.32 33.75 -24.35
CA VAL A 11 24.67 32.42 -24.37
C VAL A 11 25.67 31.31 -24.76
N SER A 12 26.78 31.68 -25.40
CA SER A 12 27.87 30.83 -25.87
C SER A 12 28.58 30.05 -24.76
N ASN A 13 28.70 30.61 -23.55
CA ASN A 13 29.47 30.00 -22.45
C ASN A 13 28.62 29.15 -21.48
N LEU A 14 27.30 29.04 -21.70
CA LEU A 14 26.43 28.08 -21.00
C LEU A 14 26.46 26.66 -21.62
N ALA A 15 27.14 26.50 -22.76
CA ALA A 15 26.76 25.54 -23.79
C ALA A 15 27.40 24.14 -23.74
N LEU A 16 28.17 23.75 -22.71
CA LEU A 16 28.74 22.39 -22.62
C LEU A 16 28.61 21.73 -21.23
N PHE A 17 28.97 22.41 -20.14
CA PHE A 17 28.73 21.88 -18.79
C PHE A 17 27.25 21.97 -18.37
N GLY A 18 26.49 22.94 -18.88
CA GLY A 18 25.05 23.06 -18.62
C GLY A 18 24.18 22.00 -19.31
N LEU A 19 24.61 21.52 -20.49
CA LEU A 19 23.87 20.53 -21.28
C LEU A 19 23.75 19.16 -20.61
N GLY A 20 24.72 18.75 -19.79
CA GLY A 20 24.63 17.50 -19.02
C GLY A 20 23.47 17.53 -18.03
N ASN A 21 23.36 18.62 -17.26
CA ASN A 21 22.25 18.83 -16.33
C ASN A 21 20.92 19.06 -17.06
N PHE A 22 20.91 19.79 -18.17
CA PHE A 22 19.68 19.98 -18.97
C PHE A 22 19.20 18.69 -19.62
N THR A 23 20.10 17.80 -20.06
CA THR A 23 19.76 16.47 -20.58
C THR A 23 19.23 15.57 -19.45
N ALA A 24 19.80 15.65 -18.25
CA ALA A 24 19.25 14.94 -17.08
C ALA A 24 17.84 15.44 -16.73
N VAL A 25 17.63 16.76 -16.69
CA VAL A 25 16.31 17.39 -16.45
C VAL A 25 15.29 17.02 -17.52
N LEU A 26 15.64 17.14 -18.80
CA LEU A 26 14.72 16.82 -19.91
C LEU A 26 14.45 15.31 -20.03
N SER A 27 15.43 14.45 -19.76
CA SER A 27 15.20 13.00 -19.75
C SER A 27 14.36 12.54 -18.56
N ALA A 28 14.49 13.18 -17.39
CA ALA A 28 13.61 12.97 -16.25
C ALA A 28 12.16 13.37 -16.56
N LEU A 29 11.98 14.58 -17.07
CA LEU A 29 10.66 15.12 -17.44
C LEU A 29 10.02 14.31 -18.59
N SER A 30 10.83 13.81 -19.53
CA SER A 30 10.39 12.92 -20.61
C SER A 30 10.03 11.52 -20.12
N ALA A 31 10.80 10.95 -19.17
CA ALA A 31 10.51 9.63 -18.59
C ALA A 31 9.21 9.62 -17.77
N ASP A 32 8.88 10.73 -17.12
CA ASP A 32 7.63 10.95 -16.41
C ASP A 32 6.49 11.42 -17.35
N ASP A 33 6.80 11.68 -18.64
CA ASP A 33 5.93 12.27 -19.67
C ASP A 33 5.22 13.55 -19.16
N VAL A 34 6.01 14.39 -18.48
CA VAL A 34 5.64 15.69 -17.93
C VAL A 34 6.26 16.81 -18.77
N GLN A 35 5.43 17.75 -19.20
CA GLN A 35 5.88 18.95 -19.90
C GLN A 35 6.73 19.85 -18.98
N PRO A 36 7.97 20.22 -19.36
CA PRO A 36 8.84 21.07 -18.53
C PRO A 36 8.20 22.41 -18.12
N THR A 37 7.37 22.97 -19.00
CA THR A 37 6.61 24.21 -18.73
C THR A 37 5.64 24.07 -17.56
N ALA A 38 5.04 22.90 -17.36
CA ALA A 38 4.12 22.65 -16.25
C ALA A 38 4.85 22.62 -14.91
N MET A 39 6.02 21.98 -14.88
CA MET A 39 6.87 21.94 -13.68
C MET A 39 7.40 23.33 -13.30
N LEU A 40 7.86 24.11 -14.29
CA LEU A 40 8.27 25.50 -14.06
C LEU A 40 7.11 26.42 -13.64
N GLN A 41 5.89 26.19 -14.14
CA GLN A 41 4.70 26.92 -13.72
C GLN A 41 4.30 26.56 -12.28
N LEU A 42 4.36 25.27 -11.91
CA LEU A 42 4.12 24.82 -10.55
C LEU A 42 5.20 25.33 -9.58
N GLU A 43 6.47 25.30 -9.95
CA GLU A 43 7.55 25.85 -9.11
C GLU A 43 7.36 27.35 -8.86
N LYS A 44 7.06 28.13 -9.90
CA LYS A 44 6.73 29.55 -9.76
C LYS A 44 5.52 29.78 -8.86
N LEU A 45 4.52 28.90 -8.91
CA LEU A 45 3.36 28.95 -8.02
C LEU A 45 3.73 28.56 -6.58
N GLY A 46 4.67 27.62 -6.39
CA GLY A 46 5.22 27.26 -5.09
C GLY A 46 5.96 28.41 -4.39
N ALA A 47 6.54 29.34 -5.15
CA ALA A 47 7.10 30.58 -4.61
C ALA A 47 6.03 31.50 -3.98
N SER A 48 4.76 31.27 -4.30
CA SER A 48 3.61 31.93 -3.65
C SER A 48 3.25 31.33 -2.29
N PHE A 49 3.82 30.18 -1.90
CA PHE A 49 3.49 29.46 -0.67
C PHE A 49 4.74 29.12 0.17
N PRO A 50 5.32 30.07 0.92
CA PRO A 50 6.47 29.80 1.77
C PRO A 50 6.12 28.81 2.88
N ILE A 51 6.54 27.54 2.74
CA ILE A 51 6.24 26.51 3.73
C ILE A 51 7.05 26.67 5.02
N SER A 52 6.49 26.22 6.14
CA SER A 52 7.12 26.16 7.47
C SER A 52 6.76 24.87 8.21
N GLY A 53 7.53 24.51 9.25
CA GLY A 53 7.25 23.34 10.09
C GLY A 53 7.97 22.02 9.81
N PRO A 54 7.59 20.94 10.50
CA PRO A 54 8.31 19.67 10.49
C PRO A 54 8.26 18.96 9.14
N LEU A 55 7.17 19.09 8.37
CA LEU A 55 7.08 18.50 7.03
C LEU A 55 8.07 19.14 6.07
N ARG A 56 8.29 20.46 6.14
CA ARG A 56 9.30 21.14 5.31
C ARG A 56 10.69 20.53 5.48
N ALA A 57 11.06 20.14 6.70
CA ALA A 57 12.36 19.51 6.95
C ALA A 57 12.48 18.12 6.30
N GLN A 58 11.35 17.40 6.17
CA GLN A 58 11.31 16.03 5.63
C GLN A 58 10.96 15.97 4.13
N THR A 59 10.37 17.02 3.57
CA THR A 59 9.93 17.08 2.16
C THR A 59 11.08 16.91 1.14
N PRO A 60 12.28 17.51 1.31
CA PRO A 60 13.40 17.26 0.43
C PRO A 60 13.77 15.78 0.43
N ASP A 61 13.84 15.16 1.61
CA ASP A 61 14.11 13.74 1.76
C ASP A 61 13.02 12.90 1.08
N TYR A 62 11.72 13.15 1.32
CA TYR A 62 10.65 12.39 0.68
C TYR A 62 10.65 12.54 -0.86
N LEU A 63 10.92 13.73 -1.39
CA LEU A 63 11.04 13.96 -2.84
C LEU A 63 12.32 13.35 -3.44
N GLN A 64 13.36 13.11 -2.65
CA GLN A 64 14.61 12.43 -3.07
C GLN A 64 14.64 10.93 -2.71
N ARG A 65 13.69 10.45 -1.90
CA ARG A 65 13.75 9.11 -1.31
C ARG A 65 13.67 8.05 -2.38
N CYS A 66 14.70 7.21 -2.37
CA CYS A 66 14.80 5.99 -3.13
C CYS A 66 15.18 4.89 -2.14
N LYS A 67 14.23 4.02 -1.75
CA LYS A 67 14.56 2.80 -1.02
C LYS A 67 14.88 1.67 -2.00
N SER A 68 15.98 1.86 -2.74
CA SER A 68 16.53 0.88 -3.67
C SER A 68 16.85 -0.45 -2.97
N LYS A 69 15.86 -1.32 -2.89
CA LYS A 69 16.03 -2.75 -2.60
C LYS A 69 16.36 -3.46 -3.90
N ARG A 70 17.62 -3.87 -4.04
CA ARG A 70 18.04 -4.77 -5.11
C ARG A 70 17.46 -6.15 -4.83
N LEU A 71 16.75 -6.71 -5.80
CA LEU A 71 16.22 -8.09 -5.78
C LEU A 71 17.36 -9.12 -6.05
N GLU A 72 18.46 -9.03 -5.29
CA GLU A 72 19.72 -9.80 -5.41
C GLU A 72 20.20 -10.08 -6.85
N ARG A 73 19.85 -11.25 -7.40
CA ARG A 73 20.21 -11.71 -8.76
C ARG A 73 19.44 -10.97 -9.86
N LEU A 74 18.36 -10.27 -9.51
CA LEU A 74 17.54 -9.43 -10.38
C LEU A 74 17.93 -7.95 -10.23
N GLY A 75 18.29 -7.31 -11.34
CA GLY A 75 18.75 -5.92 -11.41
C GLY A 75 17.65 -4.85 -11.29
N VAL A 76 16.59 -5.10 -10.51
CA VAL A 76 15.49 -4.15 -10.31
C VAL A 76 15.65 -3.42 -9.01
N THR A 77 15.45 -2.11 -9.05
CA THR A 77 15.37 -1.26 -7.86
C THR A 77 13.94 -0.79 -7.69
N VAL A 78 13.32 -1.09 -6.55
CA VAL A 78 12.04 -0.47 -6.19
C VAL A 78 12.31 0.91 -5.60
N GLY A 79 11.48 1.88 -5.95
CA GLY A 79 11.57 3.27 -5.51
C GLY A 79 11.81 4.26 -6.66
N TRP A 80 11.53 5.52 -6.37
CA TRP A 80 11.71 6.61 -7.32
C TRP A 80 13.19 6.89 -7.61
N ARG A 81 13.54 7.13 -8.88
CA ARG A 81 14.84 7.57 -9.39
C ARG A 81 15.28 8.87 -8.72
N LYS A 82 16.53 8.92 -8.28
CA LYS A 82 17.21 10.17 -7.95
C LYS A 82 17.33 11.03 -9.21
N GLY A 83 16.55 12.10 -9.28
CA GLY A 83 16.54 13.03 -10.41
C GLY A 83 15.34 12.91 -11.36
N ASP A 84 14.28 12.18 -11.00
CA ASP A 84 12.96 12.31 -11.67
C ASP A 84 12.33 13.71 -11.50
N ALA A 85 11.21 13.99 -12.17
CA ALA A 85 10.54 15.30 -12.14
C ALA A 85 10.26 15.78 -10.70
N ALA A 86 9.86 14.87 -9.82
CA ALA A 86 9.60 15.17 -8.43
C ALA A 86 10.89 15.38 -7.59
N SER A 87 11.99 14.67 -7.88
CA SER A 87 13.31 14.95 -7.29
C SER A 87 13.83 16.32 -7.70
N LEU A 88 13.58 16.77 -8.93
CA LEU A 88 13.97 18.13 -9.34
C LEU A 88 13.32 19.17 -8.42
N MET A 89 12.04 18.97 -8.08
CA MET A 89 11.30 19.83 -7.13
C MET A 89 11.81 19.75 -5.69
N SER A 90 12.60 18.73 -5.33
CA SER A 90 13.26 18.67 -4.03
C SER A 90 14.36 19.73 -3.87
N HIS A 91 14.94 20.22 -4.97
CA HIS A 91 16.12 21.09 -4.93
C HIS A 91 15.78 22.57 -4.70
N SER A 92 14.52 22.97 -4.86
CA SER A 92 14.05 24.31 -4.53
C SER A 92 12.97 24.29 -3.45
N ALA A 93 13.00 25.28 -2.55
CA ALA A 93 11.96 25.42 -1.52
C ALA A 93 10.56 25.63 -2.13
N TYR A 94 10.50 26.17 -3.34
CA TYR A 94 9.28 26.39 -4.10
C TYR A 94 8.72 25.09 -4.69
N GLY A 95 9.60 24.24 -5.24
CA GLY A 95 9.24 22.90 -5.68
C GLY A 95 8.72 22.04 -4.53
N GLN A 96 9.39 22.08 -3.38
CA GLN A 96 8.94 21.41 -2.14
C GLN A 96 7.55 21.90 -1.71
N ALA A 97 7.32 23.22 -1.73
CA ALA A 97 6.05 23.83 -1.35
C ALA A 97 4.88 23.40 -2.24
N VAL A 98 5.05 23.49 -3.57
CA VAL A 98 3.98 23.11 -4.50
C VAL A 98 3.74 21.60 -4.50
N ALA A 99 4.78 20.78 -4.28
CA ALA A 99 4.63 19.33 -4.17
C ALA A 99 3.82 18.94 -2.91
N LEU A 100 4.13 19.52 -1.75
CA LEU A 100 3.32 19.34 -0.53
C LEU A 100 1.88 19.79 -0.75
N LEU A 101 1.68 20.98 -1.33
CA LEU A 101 0.34 21.50 -1.59
C LEU A 101 -0.43 20.60 -2.57
N ALA A 102 0.23 20.04 -3.59
CA ALA A 102 -0.37 19.11 -4.54
C ALA A 102 -0.77 17.80 -3.86
N THR A 103 0.07 17.28 -2.97
CA THR A 103 -0.22 16.09 -2.15
C THR A 103 -1.47 16.31 -1.30
N CYS A 104 -1.55 17.44 -0.61
CA CYS A 104 -2.70 17.75 0.23
C CYS A 104 -3.97 17.92 -0.60
N LEU A 105 -3.91 18.69 -1.71
CA LEU A 105 -5.06 18.91 -2.58
C LEU A 105 -5.54 17.63 -3.28
N GLU A 106 -4.64 16.76 -3.76
CA GLU A 106 -5.03 15.47 -4.37
C GLU A 106 -5.76 14.58 -3.37
N ASN A 107 -5.29 14.51 -2.11
CA ASN A 107 -5.98 13.75 -1.06
C ASN A 107 -7.35 14.37 -0.68
N ILE A 108 -7.54 15.68 -0.84
CA ILE A 108 -8.80 16.37 -0.51
C ILE A 108 -9.79 16.38 -1.69
N TYR A 109 -9.31 16.33 -2.94
CA TYR A 109 -10.14 16.65 -4.12
C TYR A 109 -10.02 15.68 -5.31
N GLY A 110 -9.04 14.78 -5.30
CA GLY A 110 -8.67 13.99 -6.47
C GLY A 110 -7.99 14.81 -7.58
N ASN A 111 -7.49 14.10 -8.59
CA ASN A 111 -6.50 14.61 -9.55
C ASN A 111 -7.07 15.72 -10.47
N ASP A 112 -8.24 15.50 -11.07
CA ASP A 112 -8.87 16.45 -12.02
C ASP A 112 -9.18 17.81 -11.38
N THR A 113 -9.73 17.77 -10.17
CA THR A 113 -10.05 18.98 -9.39
C THR A 113 -8.77 19.68 -8.95
N THR A 114 -7.77 18.94 -8.49
CA THR A 114 -6.49 19.50 -8.04
C THR A 114 -5.81 20.29 -9.17
N ALA A 115 -5.77 19.73 -10.38
CA ALA A 115 -5.27 20.41 -11.57
C ALA A 115 -6.04 21.72 -11.86
N THR A 116 -7.36 21.69 -11.70
CA THR A 116 -8.24 22.86 -11.90
C THR A 116 -7.97 23.95 -10.84
N ILE A 117 -7.75 23.57 -9.59
CA ILE A 117 -7.36 24.48 -8.50
C ILE A 117 -6.01 25.13 -8.81
N PHE A 118 -4.99 24.35 -9.20
CA PHE A 118 -3.68 24.89 -9.58
C PHE A 118 -3.74 25.81 -10.80
N TYR A 119 -4.54 25.47 -11.81
CA TYR A 119 -4.76 26.33 -12.97
C TYR A 119 -5.43 27.67 -12.56
N LYS A 120 -6.47 27.64 -11.72
CA LYS A 120 -7.12 28.85 -11.18
C LYS A 120 -6.15 29.69 -10.33
N LEU A 121 -5.43 29.07 -9.38
CA LEU A 121 -4.41 29.75 -8.57
C LEU A 121 -3.31 30.38 -9.42
N SER A 122 -2.84 29.70 -10.48
CA SER A 122 -1.86 30.28 -11.40
C SER A 122 -2.38 31.53 -12.12
N LYS A 123 -3.69 31.62 -12.41
CA LYS A 123 -4.31 32.84 -12.96
C LYS A 123 -4.39 33.98 -11.95
N MET A 124 -4.57 33.67 -10.67
CA MET A 124 -4.70 34.65 -9.59
C MET A 124 -3.35 35.18 -9.09
N LEU A 125 -2.33 34.32 -9.03
CA LEU A 125 -1.05 34.61 -8.36
C LEU A 125 0.13 34.83 -9.32
N LEU A 126 0.07 34.33 -10.57
CA LEU A 126 1.19 34.43 -11.51
C LEU A 126 0.93 35.41 -12.68
N PRO A 127 1.97 36.13 -13.15
CA PRO A 127 1.87 36.99 -14.33
C PRO A 127 1.59 36.18 -15.60
N ASN A 128 0.98 36.83 -16.60
CA ASN A 128 0.56 36.18 -17.85
C ASN A 128 1.67 35.33 -18.53
N SER A 129 2.93 35.79 -18.47
CA SER A 129 4.11 35.13 -19.03
C SER A 129 4.53 33.82 -18.33
N ALA A 130 4.01 33.54 -17.13
CA ALA A 130 4.29 32.34 -16.36
C ALA A 130 3.17 31.28 -16.44
N ARG A 131 2.08 31.55 -17.17
CA ARG A 131 0.90 30.69 -17.28
C ARG A 131 0.85 30.00 -18.64
N LEU A 132 1.84 29.15 -18.90
CA LEU A 132 2.10 28.55 -20.21
C LEU A 132 1.44 27.17 -20.40
N SER A 133 1.03 26.51 -19.31
CA SER A 133 0.55 25.13 -19.34
C SER A 133 -0.97 25.00 -19.26
N SER A 134 -1.49 23.97 -19.94
CA SER A 134 -2.90 23.60 -19.90
C SER A 134 -3.26 22.89 -18.57
N PRO A 135 -4.56 22.82 -18.21
CA PRO A 135 -5.00 22.06 -17.03
C PRO A 135 -4.54 20.59 -17.05
N GLN A 136 -4.55 19.92 -18.21
CA GLN A 136 -4.09 18.52 -18.35
C GLN A 136 -2.58 18.38 -18.11
N GLN A 137 -1.77 19.34 -18.57
CA GLN A 137 -0.33 19.32 -18.31
C GLN A 137 -0.02 19.54 -16.83
N LEU A 138 -0.75 20.45 -16.17
CA LEU A 138 -0.66 20.64 -14.72
C LEU A 138 -1.12 19.39 -13.96
N GLN A 139 -2.22 18.76 -14.37
CA GLN A 139 -2.76 17.54 -13.76
C GLN A 139 -1.71 16.44 -13.64
N ARG A 140 -0.99 16.17 -14.74
CA ARG A 140 0.01 15.11 -14.77
C ARG A 140 1.17 15.43 -13.84
N ALA A 141 1.68 16.66 -13.91
CA ALA A 141 2.74 17.14 -13.02
C ALA A 141 2.33 17.10 -11.53
N THR A 142 1.12 17.55 -11.18
CA THR A 142 0.63 17.51 -9.80
C THR A 142 0.41 16.09 -9.31
N THR A 143 -0.08 15.19 -10.19
CA THR A 143 -0.29 13.77 -9.86
C THR A 143 1.02 13.10 -9.48
N ILE A 144 2.08 13.31 -10.25
CA ILE A 144 3.40 12.71 -9.97
C ILE A 144 4.01 13.25 -8.66
N LEU A 145 3.88 14.56 -8.40
CA LEU A 145 4.32 15.15 -7.13
C LEU A 145 3.53 14.60 -5.93
N ALA A 146 2.21 14.50 -6.04
CA ALA A 146 1.32 14.01 -5.00
C ALA A 146 1.42 12.49 -4.77
N GLN A 147 1.74 11.71 -5.80
CA GLN A 147 2.06 10.29 -5.67
C GLN A 147 3.38 10.10 -4.92
N LYS A 148 4.45 10.80 -5.32
CA LYS A 148 5.76 10.65 -4.67
C LYS A 148 5.74 11.07 -3.19
N LEU A 149 5.02 12.13 -2.87
CA LEU A 149 4.81 12.57 -1.49
C LEU A 149 3.63 11.88 -0.78
N GLY A 150 2.99 10.90 -1.42
CA GLY A 150 1.92 10.08 -0.83
C GLY A 150 2.33 9.44 0.50
N VAL A 151 3.62 9.10 0.64
CA VAL A 151 4.31 8.61 1.86
C VAL A 151 4.04 9.42 3.13
N ILE A 152 3.75 10.72 2.99
CA ILE A 152 3.41 11.61 4.10
C ILE A 152 2.08 11.21 4.76
N GLY A 153 1.18 10.54 4.02
CA GLY A 153 -0.12 10.07 4.51
C GLY A 153 -1.00 11.21 4.99
N PHE A 154 -1.45 12.08 4.07
CA PHE A 154 -2.25 13.27 4.44
C PHE A 154 -3.53 12.92 5.23
N GLY A 155 -4.12 11.74 5.02
CA GLY A 155 -5.20 11.23 5.86
C GLY A 155 -4.81 11.11 7.35
N THR A 156 -3.62 10.59 7.67
CA THR A 156 -3.09 10.53 9.04
C THR A 156 -2.91 11.93 9.65
N ILE A 157 -2.47 12.90 8.83
CA ILE A 157 -2.33 14.30 9.25
C ILE A 157 -3.69 14.92 9.56
N LEU A 158 -4.67 14.71 8.67
CA LEU A 158 -6.04 15.18 8.82
C LEU A 158 -6.67 14.60 10.09
N ALA A 159 -6.62 13.28 10.27
CA ALA A 159 -7.09 12.59 11.47
C ALA A 159 -6.49 13.20 12.74
N ARG A 160 -5.16 13.41 12.78
CA ARG A 160 -4.48 14.02 13.94
C ARG A 160 -5.02 15.41 14.28
N GLN A 161 -5.22 16.28 13.29
CA GLN A 161 -5.76 17.62 13.58
C GLN A 161 -7.25 17.58 13.95
N VAL A 162 -8.03 16.68 13.34
CA VAL A 162 -9.44 16.44 13.72
C VAL A 162 -9.54 15.96 15.16
N CYS A 163 -8.74 14.98 15.59
CA CYS A 163 -8.72 14.51 16.98
C CYS A 163 -8.39 15.64 17.97
N ARG A 164 -7.39 16.49 17.67
CA ARG A 164 -7.07 17.67 18.50
C ARG A 164 -8.22 18.67 18.61
N ILE A 165 -9.05 18.80 17.57
CA ILE A 165 -10.26 19.63 17.59
C ILE A 165 -11.35 18.95 18.45
N HIS A 166 -11.52 17.62 18.34
CA HIS A 166 -12.44 16.86 19.20
C HIS A 166 -12.05 16.95 20.68
N GLU A 167 -10.79 16.71 21.02
CA GLU A 167 -10.21 16.84 22.38
C GLU A 167 -10.47 18.24 22.96
N ALA A 168 -10.36 19.30 22.15
CA ALA A 168 -10.65 20.66 22.57
C ALA A 168 -12.13 20.90 22.89
N TYR A 169 -13.05 20.38 22.05
CA TYR A 169 -14.49 20.44 22.32
C TYR A 169 -14.91 19.61 23.55
N GLU A 170 -14.26 18.46 23.78
CA GLU A 170 -14.43 17.62 24.97
C GLU A 170 -13.99 18.36 26.24
N CYS A 171 -12.80 18.98 26.23
CA CYS A 171 -12.33 19.85 27.33
C CYS A 171 -13.30 21.00 27.64
N LEU A 172 -13.99 21.51 26.63
CA LEU A 172 -14.99 22.57 26.75
C LEU A 172 -16.39 22.06 27.12
N SER A 173 -16.57 20.75 27.29
CA SER A 173 -17.87 20.10 27.53
C SER A 173 -18.93 20.46 26.47
N ARG A 174 -18.53 20.55 25.20
CA ARG A 174 -19.38 20.91 24.06
C ARG A 174 -19.40 19.82 23.00
N LYS A 175 -20.50 19.73 22.26
CA LYS A 175 -20.63 18.81 21.11
C LYS A 175 -19.76 19.29 19.94
N VAL A 176 -19.03 18.37 19.32
CA VAL A 176 -18.22 18.67 18.12
C VAL A 176 -19.13 18.95 16.92
N PRO A 177 -18.87 20.01 16.12
CA PRO A 177 -19.62 20.29 14.90
C PRO A 177 -19.45 19.19 13.84
N SER A 178 -20.56 18.64 13.36
CA SER A 178 -20.56 17.58 12.33
C SER A 178 -20.11 18.06 10.93
N SER A 179 -20.03 19.37 10.71
CA SER A 179 -19.58 20.00 9.47
C SER A 179 -18.05 20.12 9.34
N LEU A 180 -17.26 19.70 10.35
CA LEU A 180 -15.81 19.84 10.38
C LEU A 180 -15.11 19.29 9.12
N LEU A 181 -15.63 18.19 8.57
CA LEU A 181 -15.16 17.52 7.35
C LEU A 181 -16.12 17.67 6.15
N SER A 182 -16.94 18.73 6.10
CA SER A 182 -17.61 19.10 4.84
C SER A 182 -16.55 19.49 3.80
N LEU A 183 -16.73 19.11 2.54
CA LEU A 183 -15.81 19.52 1.49
C LEU A 183 -16.06 20.97 1.05
N LEU A 184 -15.02 21.79 1.01
CA LEU A 184 -15.09 23.16 0.49
C LEU A 184 -15.13 23.15 -1.05
N SER A 185 -15.83 24.10 -1.68
CA SER A 185 -15.83 24.20 -3.15
C SER A 185 -14.44 24.50 -3.71
N GLN A 186 -14.19 24.12 -4.97
CA GLN A 186 -12.91 24.38 -5.65
C GLN A 186 -12.54 25.86 -5.61
N ASP A 187 -13.52 26.74 -5.85
CA ASP A 187 -13.34 28.19 -5.84
C ASP A 187 -13.11 28.73 -4.43
N GLY A 188 -13.77 28.18 -3.41
CA GLY A 188 -13.50 28.51 -2.00
C GLY A 188 -12.08 28.14 -1.57
N MET A 189 -11.56 26.98 -2.02
CA MET A 189 -10.18 26.59 -1.75
C MET A 189 -9.17 27.48 -2.51
N CYS A 190 -9.48 27.85 -3.76
CA CYS A 190 -8.66 28.83 -4.50
C CYS A 190 -8.60 30.19 -3.77
N ASP A 191 -9.74 30.68 -3.29
CA ASP A 191 -9.83 31.92 -2.53
C ASP A 191 -9.00 31.87 -1.23
N ILE A 192 -9.18 30.83 -0.39
CA ILE A 192 -8.39 30.63 0.84
C ILE A 192 -6.90 30.58 0.54
N LEU A 193 -6.47 29.75 -0.41
CA LEU A 193 -5.05 29.60 -0.73
C LEU A 193 -4.46 30.89 -1.30
N SER A 194 -5.18 31.62 -2.15
CA SER A 194 -4.74 32.92 -2.66
C SER A 194 -4.58 33.97 -1.54
N LYS A 195 -5.48 33.96 -0.55
CA LYS A 195 -5.41 34.84 0.62
C LYS A 195 -4.26 34.44 1.55
N PHE A 196 -4.08 33.15 1.83
CA PHE A 196 -2.95 32.62 2.63
C PHE A 196 -1.61 33.01 2.00
N SER A 197 -1.45 32.75 0.69
CA SER A 197 -0.29 33.17 -0.09
C SER A 197 0.02 34.66 0.10
N ARG A 198 -1.00 35.51 -0.11
CA ARG A 198 -0.88 36.95 0.00
C ARG A 198 -0.48 37.42 1.40
N ALA A 199 -1.07 36.89 2.46
CA ALA A 199 -0.72 37.28 3.84
C ALA A 199 0.69 36.85 4.24
N ILE A 200 1.13 35.65 3.84
CA ILE A 200 2.50 35.19 4.11
C ILE A 200 3.52 36.04 3.32
N GLN A 201 3.22 36.41 2.07
CA GLN A 201 4.11 37.22 1.24
C GLN A 201 4.18 38.71 1.65
N GLU A 202 3.05 39.33 2.00
CA GLU A 202 3.00 40.76 2.36
C GLU A 202 3.53 41.03 3.78
N GLY A 203 3.51 40.03 4.68
CA GLY A 203 4.05 40.09 6.04
C GLY A 203 3.37 41.10 6.98
N LYS A 204 2.33 41.80 6.52
CA LYS A 204 1.59 42.87 7.23
C LYS A 204 0.07 42.68 7.20
N SER A 205 -0.43 41.68 6.47
CA SER A 205 -1.84 41.32 6.38
C SER A 205 -2.09 39.98 7.08
N ILE A 206 -3.28 39.82 7.66
CA ILE A 206 -3.67 38.60 8.39
C ILE A 206 -4.89 38.00 7.70
N VAL A 207 -4.85 36.72 7.33
CA VAL A 207 -6.07 35.99 6.96
C VAL A 207 -6.72 35.45 8.22
N ARG A 208 -7.96 35.86 8.47
CA ARG A 208 -8.84 35.25 9.46
C ARG A 208 -9.82 34.31 8.75
N VAL A 209 -9.75 33.03 9.08
CA VAL A 209 -10.71 32.01 8.66
C VAL A 209 -11.55 31.62 9.87
N ARG A 210 -12.85 31.88 9.84
CA ARG A 210 -13.75 31.65 10.98
C ARG A 210 -14.97 30.84 10.56
N GLY A 211 -15.31 29.80 11.31
CA GLY A 211 -16.45 28.93 11.03
C GLY A 211 -16.27 27.52 11.59
N CYS A 212 -17.11 26.58 11.19
CA CYS A 212 -16.98 25.15 11.51
C CYS A 212 -16.84 24.28 10.26
N ALA A 213 -17.49 24.67 9.16
CA ALA A 213 -17.49 23.93 7.90
C ALA A 213 -16.09 23.82 7.27
N SER A 214 -15.69 22.61 6.89
CA SER A 214 -14.39 22.29 6.23
C SER A 214 -13.14 22.58 7.07
N MET A 215 -13.31 22.97 8.34
CA MET A 215 -12.19 23.43 9.18
C MET A 215 -11.20 22.33 9.52
N GLY A 216 -11.58 21.04 9.46
CA GLY A 216 -10.63 19.94 9.57
C GLY A 216 -9.60 19.97 8.44
N TYR A 217 -10.06 20.11 7.18
CA TYR A 217 -9.19 20.23 6.01
C TYR A 217 -8.35 21.53 6.02
N ILE A 218 -8.96 22.67 6.37
CA ILE A 218 -8.26 23.96 6.39
C ILE A 218 -7.19 23.99 7.49
N THR A 219 -7.51 23.43 8.68
CA THR A 219 -6.54 23.27 9.78
C THR A 219 -5.44 22.30 9.40
N ALA A 220 -5.77 21.16 8.79
CA ALA A 220 -4.78 20.20 8.31
C ALA A 220 -3.85 20.82 7.27
N LEU A 221 -4.36 21.59 6.31
CA LEU A 221 -3.54 22.35 5.36
C LEU A 221 -2.64 23.37 6.07
N ALA A 222 -3.22 24.28 6.86
CA ALA A 222 -2.48 25.39 7.44
C ALA A 222 -1.44 24.98 8.49
N VAL A 223 -1.79 24.06 9.41
CA VAL A 223 -0.88 23.59 10.46
C VAL A 223 0.30 22.79 9.89
N ASN A 224 0.18 22.22 8.69
CA ASN A 224 1.22 21.36 8.11
C ASN A 224 2.02 22.01 6.99
N LEU A 225 1.44 22.97 6.26
CA LEU A 225 2.16 23.79 5.28
C LEU A 225 2.75 25.06 5.88
N PHE A 226 2.08 25.67 6.88
CA PHE A 226 2.39 27.01 7.40
C PHE A 226 2.43 27.00 8.94
N SER A 227 3.00 25.95 9.56
CA SER A 227 2.91 25.73 11.02
C SER A 227 3.38 26.90 11.86
N ASP A 228 4.39 27.63 11.39
CA ASP A 228 5.04 28.69 12.15
C ASP A 228 4.27 30.01 12.04
N ASP A 229 3.48 30.16 10.98
CA ASP A 229 2.81 31.40 10.57
C ASP A 229 1.28 31.34 10.81
N CYS A 230 0.79 30.26 11.45
CA CYS A 230 -0.63 30.04 11.76
C CYS A 230 -0.94 29.92 13.26
N ILE A 231 -2.10 30.44 13.67
CA ILE A 231 -2.74 30.18 14.97
C ILE A 231 -4.08 29.50 14.72
N VAL A 232 -4.41 28.48 15.53
CA VAL A 232 -5.68 27.76 15.46
C VAL A 232 -6.33 27.76 16.84
N THR A 233 -7.59 28.20 16.88
CA THR A 233 -8.43 28.19 18.09
C THR A 233 -9.71 27.39 17.86
N VAL A 234 -10.24 26.81 18.94
CA VAL A 234 -11.55 26.15 19.03
C VAL A 234 -12.32 26.84 20.13
N GLU A 235 -13.39 27.58 19.81
CA GLU A 235 -14.20 28.32 20.79
C GLU A 235 -13.36 29.20 21.76
N ASN A 236 -12.31 29.83 21.22
CA ASN A 236 -11.26 30.62 21.89
C ASN A 236 -10.18 29.83 22.65
N LEU A 237 -10.24 28.51 22.74
CA LEU A 237 -9.14 27.66 23.22
C LEU A 237 -8.08 27.53 22.12
N ILE A 238 -6.83 27.93 22.38
CA ILE A 238 -5.73 27.77 21.41
C ILE A 238 -5.30 26.29 21.37
N ILE A 239 -5.40 25.66 20.19
CA ILE A 239 -4.97 24.26 19.95
C ILE A 239 -3.68 24.16 19.13
N HIS A 240 -3.30 25.24 18.45
CA HIS A 240 -2.02 25.38 17.75
C HIS A 240 -1.61 26.85 17.71
N GLN A 241 -0.34 27.13 17.94
CA GLN A 241 0.25 28.46 17.83
C GLN A 241 1.65 28.35 17.22
N GLY A 242 1.82 28.93 16.03
CA GLY A 242 3.10 29.08 15.37
C GLY A 242 4.04 30.05 16.10
N CYS A 243 5.34 29.94 15.80
CA CYS A 243 6.39 30.73 16.45
C CYS A 243 6.67 32.09 15.79
N ARG A 244 6.02 32.41 14.67
CA ARG A 244 6.17 33.66 13.90
C ARG A 244 4.90 34.51 13.99
N SER A 245 4.93 35.65 13.30
CA SER A 245 3.75 36.48 13.04
C SER A 245 2.57 35.63 12.57
N SER A 246 1.42 35.78 13.23
CA SER A 246 0.20 35.00 12.97
C SER A 246 -0.54 35.47 11.71
N SER A 247 0.13 35.40 10.56
CA SER A 247 -0.40 35.81 9.26
C SER A 247 -1.63 34.98 8.84
N ILE A 248 -1.79 33.78 9.41
CA ILE A 248 -3.00 32.96 9.29
C ILE A 248 -3.60 32.76 10.69
N THR A 249 -4.88 33.09 10.86
CA THR A 249 -5.64 32.88 12.08
C THR A 249 -6.89 32.05 11.75
N ILE A 250 -7.00 30.87 12.35
CA ILE A 250 -8.08 29.91 12.13
C ILE A 250 -8.90 29.81 13.42
N GLU A 251 -10.19 30.07 13.32
CA GLU A 251 -11.11 30.16 14.44
C GLU A 251 -12.28 29.21 14.23
N ILE A 252 -12.15 28.02 14.82
CA ILE A 252 -13.17 26.98 14.79
C ILE A 252 -14.24 27.37 15.80
N THR A 253 -15.42 27.72 15.30
CA THR A 253 -16.56 28.04 16.16
C THR A 253 -17.89 27.66 15.54
N ASP A 254 -18.78 27.13 16.37
CA ASP A 254 -20.16 26.80 16.04
C ASP A 254 -21.07 28.04 16.13
N SER A 255 -20.58 29.16 16.71
CA SER A 255 -21.37 30.39 16.92
C SER A 255 -21.85 31.06 15.62
N LEU A 256 -21.25 30.73 14.48
CA LEU A 256 -21.65 31.22 13.16
C LEU A 256 -22.69 30.31 12.47
N GLY A 257 -23.00 29.16 13.06
CA GLY A 257 -23.89 28.13 12.54
C GLY A 257 -23.22 27.17 11.54
N TYR A 258 -23.79 25.96 11.42
CA TYR A 258 -23.24 24.79 10.72
C TYR A 258 -22.76 24.94 9.26
N LYS A 259 -22.98 26.09 8.60
CA LYS A 259 -22.85 26.27 7.14
C LYS A 259 -22.11 27.54 6.71
N SER A 260 -21.52 28.29 7.63
CA SER A 260 -20.81 29.54 7.34
C SER A 260 -19.31 29.34 7.52
N LEU A 261 -18.56 29.72 6.48
CA LEU A 261 -17.11 29.84 6.52
C LEU A 261 -16.77 31.26 6.05
N GLN A 262 -16.25 32.07 6.96
CA GLN A 262 -15.83 33.44 6.69
C GLN A 262 -14.33 33.47 6.44
N VAL A 263 -13.90 33.93 5.27
CA VAL A 263 -12.48 34.01 4.88
C VAL A 263 -12.13 35.48 4.59
N GLN A 264 -11.56 36.16 5.58
CA GLN A 264 -11.30 37.59 5.55
C GLN A 264 -9.79 37.85 5.49
N LEU A 265 -9.32 38.55 4.43
CA LEU A 265 -7.97 39.11 4.41
C LEU A 265 -8.02 40.48 5.08
N MET A 266 -7.53 40.55 6.32
CA MET A 266 -7.61 41.73 7.16
C MET A 266 -6.40 42.64 6.96
N GLY A 267 -6.68 43.89 6.53
CA GLY A 267 -6.01 45.06 7.08
C GLY A 267 -6.59 45.41 8.46
N LYS A 268 -6.06 46.42 9.14
CA LYS A 268 -6.38 46.69 10.56
C LYS A 268 -7.87 47.09 10.77
N ILE A 269 -8.68 46.12 11.27
CA ILE A 269 -10.08 46.21 11.79
C ILE A 269 -11.12 46.77 10.76
N GLU A 270 -12.46 46.65 10.88
CA GLU A 270 -13.36 46.28 11.98
C GLU A 270 -14.70 45.70 11.42
N SER A 271 -15.08 44.47 11.80
CA SER A 271 -16.41 43.81 11.60
C SER A 271 -16.95 43.55 10.17
N LEU A 272 -17.65 42.42 9.97
CA LEU A 272 -18.27 41.96 8.72
C LEU A 272 -19.44 40.99 8.99
N LEU A 273 -20.58 41.16 8.32
CA LEU A 273 -21.77 40.30 8.36
C LEU A 273 -22.27 39.95 6.93
N ASP A 274 -23.04 38.86 6.85
CA ASP A 274 -23.64 38.23 5.65
C ASP A 274 -22.59 37.57 4.69
N ILE A 275 -22.77 36.43 3.98
CA ILE A 275 -23.90 35.79 3.25
C ILE A 275 -23.70 34.21 3.24
N PRO A 276 -24.70 33.34 2.93
CA PRO A 276 -24.70 31.87 3.21
C PRO A 276 -24.66 30.92 1.97
N ILE A 277 -24.96 29.60 2.17
CA ILE A 277 -25.25 28.49 1.17
C ILE A 277 -23.98 27.69 0.70
N ARG A 278 -23.85 26.34 0.57
CA ARG A 278 -24.64 25.06 0.75
C ARG A 278 -23.67 23.86 1.00
N PRO A 279 -24.10 22.62 1.39
CA PRO A 279 -23.21 21.45 1.61
C PRO A 279 -23.04 20.48 0.41
N ALA A 280 -21.91 19.76 0.35
CA ALA A 280 -21.59 18.66 -0.59
C ALA A 280 -20.74 17.54 0.07
N GLN A 281 -20.59 16.38 -0.60
CA GLN A 281 -19.96 15.14 -0.08
C GLN A 281 -18.41 15.13 -0.10
N PRO A 282 -17.74 14.33 0.75
CA PRO A 282 -16.29 14.10 0.73
C PRO A 282 -15.83 12.98 -0.26
N PRO A 283 -14.52 12.82 -0.55
CA PRO A 283 -13.99 11.97 -1.62
C PRO A 283 -13.33 10.66 -1.16
N ARG A 284 -13.30 9.67 -2.07
CA ARG A 284 -12.94 8.25 -1.81
C ARG A 284 -11.43 7.91 -1.82
N THR A 285 -10.51 8.88 -1.68
CA THR A 285 -9.11 8.73 -2.13
C THR A 285 -8.03 8.87 -1.05
N LEU A 286 -8.34 8.57 0.21
CA LEU A 286 -7.39 8.71 1.33
C LEU A 286 -6.29 7.63 1.31
N ARG A 287 -5.01 8.07 1.28
CA ARG A 287 -3.82 7.19 1.44
C ARG A 287 -3.41 7.08 2.92
N TYR A 288 -3.12 5.86 3.39
CA TYR A 288 -2.68 5.55 4.76
C TYR A 288 -1.19 5.19 4.79
N SER A 289 -0.44 5.55 5.85
CA SER A 289 0.98 5.17 6.01
C SER A 289 1.14 3.99 6.96
N HIS A 290 1.80 2.91 6.55
CA HIS A 290 1.99 1.75 7.43
C HIS A 290 2.94 2.11 8.59
N ARG A 291 2.55 1.74 9.82
CA ARG A 291 3.06 2.22 11.13
C ARG A 291 2.43 3.53 11.63
N ALA A 292 1.57 4.21 10.87
CA ALA A 292 0.53 5.03 11.48
C ALA A 292 -0.54 4.09 12.10
N PRO A 293 -1.36 4.54 13.07
CA PRO A 293 -2.43 3.70 13.57
C PRO A 293 -3.51 3.50 12.49
N PHE A 294 -3.76 2.26 12.08
CA PHE A 294 -4.89 1.82 11.25
C PHE A 294 -6.22 2.29 11.86
N ALA A 295 -6.29 2.38 13.19
CA ALA A 295 -7.38 3.01 13.92
C ALA A 295 -7.73 4.45 13.47
N ALA A 296 -6.75 5.25 13.02
CA ALA A 296 -7.02 6.59 12.51
C ALA A 296 -7.62 6.58 11.09
N TYR A 297 -7.21 5.63 10.24
CA TYR A 297 -7.85 5.39 8.94
C TYR A 297 -9.32 4.95 9.15
N MET A 298 -9.52 3.97 10.04
CA MET A 298 -10.83 3.51 10.46
C MET A 298 -11.75 4.63 10.98
N GLN A 299 -11.24 5.47 11.88
CA GLN A 299 -12.00 6.58 12.45
C GLN A 299 -12.46 7.56 11.38
N LEU A 300 -11.58 7.91 10.42
CA LEU A 300 -11.97 8.74 9.27
C LEU A 300 -13.03 8.06 8.41
N TYR A 301 -12.83 6.80 8.04
CA TYR A 301 -13.77 6.08 7.17
C TYR A 301 -15.16 5.94 7.81
N LEU A 302 -15.23 5.63 9.11
CA LEU A 302 -16.50 5.59 9.84
C LEU A 302 -17.13 6.98 9.99
N GLN A 303 -16.32 8.02 10.18
CA GLN A 303 -16.79 9.41 10.18
C GLN A 303 -17.37 9.84 8.82
N GLU A 304 -16.97 9.23 7.69
CA GLU A 304 -17.65 9.43 6.40
C GLU A 304 -19.10 8.92 6.40
N PHE A 305 -19.45 7.94 7.25
CA PHE A 305 -20.84 7.49 7.46
C PHE A 305 -21.53 8.25 8.61
N GLY A 306 -20.86 9.26 9.19
CA GLY A 306 -21.34 9.99 10.36
C GLY A 306 -21.19 9.23 11.68
N LEU A 307 -20.42 8.13 11.68
CA LEU A 307 -20.23 7.26 12.84
C LEU A 307 -18.99 7.68 13.64
N VAL A 308 -19.19 7.91 14.93
CA VAL A 308 -18.12 8.05 15.93
C VAL A 308 -17.56 6.66 16.25
N CYS A 309 -16.25 6.50 16.05
CA CYS A 309 -15.52 5.28 16.41
C CYS A 309 -14.71 5.50 17.70
N SER A 310 -15.28 5.05 18.82
CA SER A 310 -14.67 5.13 20.15
C SER A 310 -13.52 4.12 20.32
N PRO A 311 -12.69 4.26 21.38
CA PRO A 311 -11.70 3.24 21.73
C PRO A 311 -12.29 1.83 21.92
N LEU A 312 -13.54 1.73 22.41
CA LEU A 312 -14.23 0.45 22.55
C LEU A 312 -14.58 -0.16 21.17
N ALA A 313 -15.02 0.67 20.22
CA ALA A 313 -15.28 0.23 18.85
C ALA A 313 -13.99 -0.19 18.13
N LEU A 314 -12.84 0.47 18.39
CA LEU A 314 -11.53 0.05 17.88
C LEU A 314 -11.10 -1.32 18.43
N VAL A 315 -11.27 -1.56 19.73
CA VAL A 315 -11.00 -2.87 20.33
C VAL A 315 -11.93 -3.93 19.72
N ALA A 316 -13.23 -3.65 19.59
CA ALA A 316 -14.19 -4.56 18.97
C ALA A 316 -13.86 -4.85 17.49
N MET A 317 -13.31 -3.89 16.74
CA MET A 317 -12.83 -4.13 15.38
C MET A 317 -11.58 -5.02 15.35
N GLY A 318 -10.59 -4.78 16.22
CA GLY A 318 -9.44 -5.66 16.32
C GLY A 318 -9.84 -7.09 16.65
N VAL A 319 -10.84 -7.24 17.53
CA VAL A 319 -11.49 -8.52 17.82
C VAL A 319 -12.18 -9.11 16.58
N CYS A 320 -12.85 -8.31 15.73
CA CYS A 320 -13.40 -8.77 14.45
C CYS A 320 -12.32 -9.27 13.48
N ILE A 321 -11.23 -8.52 13.29
CA ILE A 321 -10.10 -8.87 12.41
C ILE A 321 -9.46 -10.19 12.89
N LEU A 322 -9.20 -10.31 14.19
CA LEU A 322 -8.67 -11.54 14.80
C LEU A 322 -9.65 -12.72 14.66
N SER A 323 -10.95 -12.49 14.84
CA SER A 323 -11.96 -13.54 14.71
C SER A 323 -12.18 -13.99 13.26
N LEU A 324 -12.07 -13.08 12.29
CA LEU A 324 -12.13 -13.40 10.86
C LEU A 324 -10.88 -14.18 10.41
N SER A 325 -9.72 -13.87 11.00
CA SER A 325 -8.45 -14.55 10.69
C SER A 325 -8.45 -16.06 10.98
N ASP A 326 -9.22 -16.51 11.98
CA ASP A 326 -9.34 -17.93 12.33
C ASP A 326 -10.14 -18.72 11.30
N VAL A 327 -11.04 -18.05 10.55
CA VAL A 327 -11.96 -18.70 9.60
C VAL A 327 -11.52 -18.58 8.13
N ILE A 328 -10.39 -17.93 7.84
CA ILE A 328 -9.81 -17.87 6.48
C ILE A 328 -8.82 -19.03 6.28
N PHE A 329 -9.11 -19.87 5.30
CA PHE A 329 -8.33 -21.05 4.92
C PHE A 329 -7.91 -20.97 3.45
N ILE A 330 -6.82 -21.65 3.12
CA ILE A 330 -6.34 -21.87 1.76
C ILE A 330 -6.62 -23.33 1.36
N SER A 331 -7.17 -23.57 0.18
CA SER A 331 -7.30 -24.91 -0.40
C SER A 331 -5.93 -25.39 -0.90
N LEU A 332 -5.63 -26.66 -0.68
CA LEU A 332 -4.38 -27.27 -1.11
C LEU A 332 -4.72 -28.32 -2.16
N GLY A 333 -4.19 -28.15 -3.38
CA GLY A 333 -4.23 -29.19 -4.41
C GLY A 333 -5.54 -29.25 -5.20
N GLU A 334 -5.88 -28.17 -5.90
CA GLU A 334 -6.99 -28.17 -6.86
C GLU A 334 -6.54 -28.75 -8.20
N ARG A 335 -6.64 -30.08 -8.34
CA ARG A 335 -6.68 -30.70 -9.67
C ARG A 335 -8.06 -30.44 -10.27
N SER A 336 -8.09 -29.96 -11.51
CA SER A 336 -9.35 -29.65 -12.21
C SER A 336 -10.31 -30.86 -12.19
N GLY A 337 -11.47 -30.69 -11.57
CA GLY A 337 -12.49 -31.73 -11.43
C GLY A 337 -12.38 -32.65 -10.20
N SER A 338 -11.36 -32.51 -9.35
CA SER A 338 -11.33 -33.19 -8.04
C SER A 338 -12.00 -32.35 -6.96
N ARG A 339 -12.38 -32.97 -5.83
CA ARG A 339 -12.67 -32.20 -4.61
C ARG A 339 -11.39 -31.45 -4.20
N PRO A 340 -11.50 -30.23 -3.62
CA PRO A 340 -10.33 -29.57 -3.05
C PRO A 340 -9.73 -30.49 -1.99
N GLY A 341 -8.41 -30.64 -2.01
CA GLY A 341 -7.67 -31.40 -1.00
C GLY A 341 -7.71 -30.72 0.37
N ALA A 342 -6.80 -31.13 1.26
CA ALA A 342 -6.70 -30.57 2.60
C ALA A 342 -6.71 -29.03 2.59
N SER A 343 -7.30 -28.38 3.61
CA SER A 343 -7.26 -26.92 3.76
C SER A 343 -6.47 -26.53 5.00
N ALA A 344 -5.74 -25.42 4.94
CA ALA A 344 -4.98 -24.90 6.07
C ALA A 344 -5.28 -23.41 6.32
N ASN A 345 -5.31 -23.01 7.60
CA ASN A 345 -5.56 -21.62 7.97
C ASN A 345 -4.45 -20.69 7.42
N LEU A 346 -4.85 -19.59 6.77
CA LEU A 346 -3.95 -18.67 6.07
C LEU A 346 -2.82 -18.16 6.97
N PHE A 347 -3.16 -17.61 8.13
CA PHE A 347 -2.16 -17.01 9.03
C PHE A 347 -1.24 -18.06 9.66
N SER A 348 -1.70 -19.30 9.79
CA SER A 348 -0.86 -20.44 10.19
C SER A 348 0.14 -20.85 9.11
N LEU A 349 -0.20 -20.68 7.83
CA LEU A 349 0.75 -20.85 6.72
C LEU A 349 1.77 -19.71 6.64
N LEU A 350 1.35 -18.47 6.92
CA LEU A 350 2.20 -17.27 6.87
C LEU A 350 3.19 -17.14 8.03
N PHE A 351 2.76 -17.47 9.25
CA PHE A 351 3.50 -17.20 10.49
C PHE A 351 3.91 -18.46 11.25
N GLY A 352 3.53 -19.65 10.78
CA GLY A 352 3.85 -20.94 11.39
C GLY A 352 3.22 -21.17 12.77
N GLU A 353 3.94 -21.88 13.64
CA GLU A 353 3.48 -22.35 14.97
C GLU A 353 2.99 -21.21 15.89
N LEU A 354 3.45 -19.98 15.70
CA LEU A 354 3.12 -18.80 16.54
C LEU A 354 2.16 -17.83 15.84
N SER A 355 1.33 -18.31 14.91
CA SER A 355 0.48 -17.46 14.08
C SER A 355 -0.45 -16.54 14.84
N ARG A 356 -1.21 -17.07 15.81
CA ARG A 356 -2.15 -16.27 16.61
C ARG A 356 -1.46 -15.19 17.44
N SER A 357 -0.29 -15.47 18.04
CA SER A 357 0.45 -14.45 18.80
C SER A 357 1.08 -13.38 17.90
N THR A 358 1.64 -13.78 16.76
CA THR A 358 2.21 -12.83 15.78
C THR A 358 1.15 -11.93 15.19
N LEU A 359 -0.03 -12.49 14.86
CA LEU A 359 -1.16 -11.74 14.35
C LEU A 359 -1.75 -10.80 15.40
N HIS A 360 -1.95 -11.27 16.64
CA HIS A 360 -2.42 -10.45 17.76
C HIS A 360 -1.52 -9.24 17.99
N GLN A 361 -0.20 -9.43 18.08
CA GLN A 361 0.78 -8.34 18.20
C GLN A 361 0.76 -7.37 17.02
N ARG A 362 0.63 -7.86 15.78
CA ARG A 362 0.49 -7.01 14.58
C ARG A 362 -0.79 -6.18 14.64
N CYS A 363 -1.90 -6.77 15.09
CA CYS A 363 -3.20 -6.11 15.17
C CYS A 363 -3.22 -5.03 16.27
N GLU A 364 -2.66 -5.32 17.45
CA GLU A 364 -2.45 -4.32 18.52
C GLU A 364 -1.57 -3.15 18.05
N ALA A 365 -0.43 -3.46 17.40
CA ALA A 365 0.49 -2.44 16.90
C ALA A 365 -0.14 -1.58 15.78
N ALA A 366 -1.00 -2.16 14.95
CA ALA A 366 -1.72 -1.44 13.91
C ALA A 366 -2.85 -0.58 14.48
N LEU A 367 -3.64 -1.07 15.44
CA LEU A 367 -4.76 -0.31 16.00
C LEU A 367 -4.33 0.67 17.10
N GLY A 368 -3.17 0.47 17.73
CA GLY A 368 -2.74 1.27 18.89
C GLY A 368 -3.58 1.04 20.15
N VAL A 369 -4.27 -0.10 20.23
CA VAL A 369 -5.09 -0.51 21.38
C VAL A 369 -4.69 -1.92 21.84
N LEU A 370 -4.88 -2.22 23.12
CA LEU A 370 -4.71 -3.56 23.67
C LEU A 370 -5.92 -4.42 23.29
N LEU A 371 -5.68 -5.64 22.80
CA LEU A 371 -6.69 -6.58 22.33
C LEU A 371 -6.75 -7.80 23.27
N PRO A 372 -7.93 -8.39 23.50
CA PRO A 372 -8.04 -9.53 24.39
C PRO A 372 -7.29 -10.75 23.83
N VAL A 373 -6.54 -11.44 24.69
CA VAL A 373 -5.75 -12.65 24.37
C VAL A 373 -6.63 -13.80 23.83
N ARG A 374 -7.94 -13.74 24.08
CA ARG A 374 -8.95 -14.62 23.50
C ARG A 374 -10.08 -13.78 22.94
N TRP A 375 -10.44 -14.03 21.69
CA TRP A 375 -11.56 -13.41 20.99
C TRP A 375 -12.67 -14.46 20.72
N PRO A 376 -13.93 -14.04 20.51
CA PRO A 376 -15.05 -14.94 20.26
C PRO A 376 -15.09 -15.35 18.77
N THR A 377 -16.21 -15.92 18.30
CA THR A 377 -16.42 -16.17 16.87
C THR A 377 -16.68 -14.86 16.11
N PHE A 378 -16.43 -14.84 14.80
CA PHE A 378 -16.62 -13.64 13.97
C PHE A 378 -18.02 -13.03 14.10
N SER A 379 -19.08 -13.85 14.08
CA SER A 379 -20.46 -13.37 14.25
C SER A 379 -20.70 -12.71 15.62
N THR A 380 -20.09 -13.23 16.69
CA THR A 380 -20.19 -12.62 18.03
C THR A 380 -19.33 -11.35 18.14
N ALA A 381 -18.14 -11.34 17.53
CA ALA A 381 -17.30 -10.15 17.45
C ALA A 381 -18.00 -9.01 16.69
N LEU A 382 -18.66 -9.33 15.56
CA LEU A 382 -19.40 -8.36 14.77
C LEU A 382 -20.57 -7.76 15.55
N LEU A 383 -21.35 -8.57 16.27
CA LEU A 383 -22.41 -8.07 17.16
C LEU A 383 -21.85 -7.18 18.30
N GLN A 384 -20.66 -7.47 18.82
CA GLN A 384 -20.00 -6.63 19.82
C GLN A 384 -19.55 -5.29 19.21
N LEU A 385 -19.04 -5.29 17.98
CA LEU A 385 -18.67 -4.10 17.22
C LEU A 385 -19.89 -3.22 16.89
N GLU A 386 -20.98 -3.82 16.40
CA GLU A 386 -22.26 -3.15 16.16
C GLU A 386 -22.80 -2.52 17.44
N SER A 387 -22.76 -3.23 18.57
CA SER A 387 -23.16 -2.71 19.88
C SER A 387 -22.27 -1.53 20.33
N ALA A 388 -20.95 -1.66 20.22
CA ALA A 388 -20.02 -0.60 20.60
C ALA A 388 -20.19 0.65 19.72
N LEU A 389 -20.50 0.50 18.43
CA LEU A 389 -20.80 1.60 17.52
C LEU A 389 -22.16 2.23 17.82
N ALA A 390 -23.18 1.44 18.14
CA ALA A 390 -24.49 1.95 18.56
C ALA A 390 -24.38 2.82 19.82
N GLU A 391 -23.70 2.31 20.85
CA GLU A 391 -23.40 3.03 22.10
C GLU A 391 -22.62 4.33 21.83
N SER A 392 -21.53 4.24 21.04
CA SER A 392 -20.68 5.40 20.68
C SER A 392 -21.44 6.52 19.94
N ASN A 393 -22.56 6.20 19.31
CA ASN A 393 -23.37 7.12 18.51
C ASN A 393 -24.71 7.49 19.17
N ASN A 394 -24.95 7.06 20.42
CA ASN A 394 -26.21 7.26 21.15
C ASN A 394 -27.43 6.71 20.41
N ALA A 395 -27.28 5.52 19.81
CA ALA A 395 -28.32 4.81 19.08
C ALA A 395 -28.68 3.50 19.80
N ASP A 396 -29.97 3.15 19.85
CA ASP A 396 -30.42 1.93 20.53
C ASP A 396 -29.86 0.64 19.88
N ARG A 397 -29.65 0.68 18.56
CA ARG A 397 -29.14 -0.45 17.74
C ARG A 397 -28.41 0.05 16.51
N PHE A 398 -27.44 -0.71 16.01
CA PHE A 398 -26.72 -0.38 14.78
C PHE A 398 -27.64 -0.22 13.55
N ALA A 399 -28.70 -1.02 13.44
CA ALA A 399 -29.71 -0.90 12.38
C ALA A 399 -30.34 0.52 12.30
N SER A 400 -30.53 1.21 13.43
CA SER A 400 -31.05 2.59 13.42
C SER A 400 -30.05 3.62 12.86
N LEU A 401 -28.75 3.29 12.83
CA LEU A 401 -27.72 4.09 12.15
C LEU A 401 -27.76 3.83 10.63
N VAL A 402 -27.98 2.58 10.20
CA VAL A 402 -28.17 2.18 8.79
C VAL A 402 -29.35 2.92 8.15
N GLU A 403 -30.51 2.95 8.81
CA GLU A 403 -31.72 3.62 8.31
C GLU A 403 -31.51 5.12 8.05
N ASN A 404 -30.64 5.77 8.82
CA ASN A 404 -30.30 7.18 8.66
C ASN A 404 -29.20 7.45 7.61
N ALA A 405 -28.48 6.42 7.13
CA ALA A 405 -27.31 6.55 6.26
C ALA A 405 -27.63 6.62 4.75
N SER A 406 -28.92 6.72 4.38
CA SER A 406 -29.51 6.49 3.04
C SER A 406 -28.87 7.17 1.81
N PHE A 407 -27.96 8.14 1.98
CA PHE A 407 -27.25 8.82 0.90
C PHE A 407 -25.78 8.39 0.67
N ARG A 408 -25.20 7.51 1.52
CA ARG A 408 -23.76 7.17 1.46
C ARG A 408 -23.46 5.68 1.22
N GLY A 409 -24.48 4.81 1.24
CA GLY A 409 -24.36 3.36 1.15
C GLY A 409 -24.63 2.69 2.51
N ASP A 410 -24.70 1.37 2.53
CA ASP A 410 -24.89 0.62 3.77
C ASP A 410 -23.62 0.70 4.65
N PRO A 411 -23.68 1.23 5.89
CA PRO A 411 -22.54 1.23 6.78
C PRO A 411 -22.15 -0.18 7.25
N SER A 412 -23.01 -1.19 7.07
CA SER A 412 -22.67 -2.61 7.27
C SER A 412 -21.61 -3.05 6.25
N ASP A 413 -21.82 -2.78 4.96
CA ASP A 413 -20.82 -3.02 3.90
C ASP A 413 -19.51 -2.27 4.16
N ALA A 414 -19.62 -1.05 4.70
CA ALA A 414 -18.46 -0.23 5.05
C ALA A 414 -17.63 -0.87 6.17
N LEU A 415 -18.27 -1.37 7.24
CA LEU A 415 -17.61 -2.09 8.32
C LEU A 415 -16.93 -3.37 7.82
N LEU A 416 -17.64 -4.16 7.01
CA LEU A 416 -17.14 -5.41 6.43
C LEU A 416 -15.87 -5.16 5.59
N ARG A 417 -15.86 -4.13 4.75
CA ARG A 417 -14.67 -3.72 4.00
C ARG A 417 -13.51 -3.29 4.89
N ILE A 418 -13.75 -2.51 5.94
CA ILE A 418 -12.69 -2.14 6.89
C ILE A 418 -12.08 -3.39 7.56
N ILE A 419 -12.90 -4.39 7.90
CA ILE A 419 -12.42 -5.66 8.46
C ILE A 419 -11.54 -6.40 7.44
N ASP A 420 -11.98 -6.49 6.19
CA ASP A 420 -11.27 -7.20 5.11
C ASP A 420 -9.95 -6.50 4.72
N GLU A 421 -9.93 -5.16 4.69
CA GLU A 421 -8.69 -4.38 4.56
C GLU A 421 -7.78 -4.55 5.77
N GLY A 422 -8.35 -4.70 6.97
CA GLY A 422 -7.65 -5.10 8.18
C GLY A 422 -6.92 -6.44 7.98
N ILE A 423 -7.63 -7.47 7.52
CA ILE A 423 -7.05 -8.78 7.16
C ILE A 423 -5.93 -8.62 6.13
N ALA A 424 -6.17 -7.92 5.02
CA ALA A 424 -5.18 -7.71 3.98
C ALA A 424 -3.91 -7.07 4.54
N SER A 425 -4.04 -5.99 5.32
CA SER A 425 -2.91 -5.31 5.97
C SER A 425 -2.10 -6.21 6.91
N MET A 426 -2.75 -7.17 7.59
CA MET A 426 -2.06 -8.11 8.48
C MET A 426 -1.24 -9.17 7.74
N THR A 427 -1.64 -9.55 6.52
CA THR A 427 -0.89 -10.52 5.68
C THR A 427 0.40 -9.94 5.09
N VAL A 428 0.50 -8.61 5.01
CA VAL A 428 1.62 -7.89 4.39
C VAL A 428 2.68 -7.52 5.44
N LEU A 429 3.94 -7.47 5.03
CA LEU A 429 5.06 -6.91 5.79
C LEU A 429 5.51 -5.60 5.13
N ALA A 430 5.06 -4.45 5.60
CA ALA A 430 5.51 -3.20 5.02
C ALA A 430 6.86 -2.72 5.58
N HIS A 431 7.67 -2.20 4.68
CA HIS A 431 8.89 -1.48 5.02
C HIS A 431 8.56 -0.07 5.52
N GLU A 432 9.43 0.46 6.36
CA GLU A 432 9.30 1.81 6.91
C GLU A 432 9.12 2.86 5.79
N GLY A 433 8.04 3.66 5.89
CA GLY A 433 7.72 4.72 4.94
C GLY A 433 6.73 4.32 3.84
N ALA A 434 6.44 3.03 3.66
CA ALA A 434 5.45 2.57 2.68
C ALA A 434 4.01 2.91 3.12
N THR A 435 3.17 3.27 2.15
CA THR A 435 1.75 3.61 2.34
C THR A 435 0.81 2.53 1.80
N TRP A 436 -0.27 2.21 2.51
CA TRP A 436 -1.38 1.48 1.92
C TRP A 436 -2.29 2.47 1.20
N GLN A 437 -2.68 2.17 -0.03
CA GLN A 437 -3.83 2.81 -0.66
C GLN A 437 -4.98 1.80 -0.70
N ALA A 438 -6.13 2.17 -0.14
CA ALA A 438 -7.35 1.39 -0.29
C ALA A 438 -7.84 1.50 -1.73
N LEU A 439 -7.59 0.45 -2.53
CA LEU A 439 -8.07 0.29 -3.90
C LEU A 439 -8.89 -1.00 -4.08
N SER A 440 -9.47 -1.52 -2.99
CA SER A 440 -10.41 -2.64 -3.08
C SER A 440 -11.57 -2.25 -3.99
N ASP A 441 -11.67 -2.89 -5.16
CA ASP A 441 -12.84 -2.76 -6.00
C ASP A 441 -14.07 -3.23 -5.22
N ARG A 442 -15.18 -2.51 -5.36
CA ARG A 442 -16.43 -2.85 -4.65
C ARG A 442 -16.96 -4.22 -5.04
N GLU A 443 -16.60 -4.71 -6.23
CA GLU A 443 -17.02 -5.98 -6.82
C GLU A 443 -16.09 -7.17 -6.49
N ILE A 444 -14.89 -6.92 -5.95
CA ILE A 444 -13.92 -7.98 -5.62
C ILE A 444 -14.16 -8.49 -4.19
N TRP A 445 -14.24 -9.83 -4.06
CA TRP A 445 -14.71 -10.63 -2.91
C TRP A 445 -14.36 -10.07 -1.51
N HIS A 446 -15.40 -9.83 -0.70
CA HIS A 446 -15.34 -9.51 0.75
C HIS A 446 -15.47 -10.78 1.62
N PRO A 447 -14.38 -11.38 2.17
CA PRO A 447 -14.48 -12.64 2.92
C PRO A 447 -15.33 -12.53 4.18
N SER A 448 -15.40 -11.35 4.79
CA SER A 448 -16.31 -11.03 5.89
C SER A 448 -17.80 -11.31 5.55
N SER A 449 -18.28 -10.97 4.35
CA SER A 449 -19.66 -11.22 3.93
C SER A 449 -19.94 -12.71 3.65
N ALA A 450 -18.93 -13.45 3.18
CA ALA A 450 -19.04 -14.90 3.01
C ALA A 450 -19.29 -15.62 4.34
N VAL A 451 -18.66 -15.17 5.45
CA VAL A 451 -18.85 -15.73 6.82
C VAL A 451 -20.22 -15.40 7.41
N GLN A 452 -20.89 -14.32 6.98
CA GLN A 452 -22.23 -13.99 7.45
C GLN A 452 -23.31 -14.99 6.99
N ASN A 453 -23.04 -15.79 5.95
CA ASN A 453 -23.99 -16.79 5.46
C ASN A 453 -24.25 -17.89 6.50
N PRO A 454 -25.52 -18.19 6.84
CA PRO A 454 -25.86 -19.19 7.85
C PRO A 454 -25.22 -20.56 7.58
N GLY A 455 -24.42 -21.04 8.53
CA GLY A 455 -23.76 -22.35 8.48
C GLY A 455 -22.33 -22.34 7.91
N VAL A 456 -21.84 -21.22 7.38
CA VAL A 456 -20.42 -21.09 6.96
C VAL A 456 -19.52 -21.08 8.21
N ARG A 457 -18.70 -22.12 8.36
CA ARG A 457 -17.72 -22.25 9.47
C ARG A 457 -16.31 -21.80 9.09
N GLN A 458 -16.00 -21.82 7.80
CA GLN A 458 -14.72 -21.44 7.23
C GLN A 458 -14.93 -20.93 5.81
N VAL A 459 -14.09 -20.00 5.39
CA VAL A 459 -13.97 -19.51 4.02
C VAL A 459 -12.67 -20.06 3.46
N THR A 460 -12.75 -20.87 2.40
CA THR A 460 -11.59 -21.44 1.73
C THR A 460 -11.32 -20.71 0.42
N LEU A 461 -10.10 -20.25 0.21
CA LEU A 461 -9.62 -19.55 -0.99
C LEU A 461 -8.61 -20.44 -1.72
N ALA A 462 -8.58 -20.43 -3.05
CA ALA A 462 -7.44 -21.00 -3.76
C ALA A 462 -6.19 -20.10 -3.59
N PRO A 463 -4.96 -20.64 -3.65
CA PRO A 463 -3.74 -19.84 -3.45
C PRO A 463 -3.60 -18.68 -4.44
N SER A 464 -3.99 -18.88 -5.71
CA SER A 464 -4.03 -17.84 -6.74
C SER A 464 -5.11 -16.78 -6.50
N GLU A 465 -6.23 -17.19 -5.91
CA GLU A 465 -7.34 -16.31 -5.57
C GLU A 465 -7.01 -15.38 -4.39
N LEU A 466 -6.16 -15.81 -3.45
CA LEU A 466 -5.74 -14.98 -2.32
C LEU A 466 -5.15 -13.65 -2.80
N VAL A 467 -4.22 -13.71 -3.76
CA VAL A 467 -3.52 -12.51 -4.28
C VAL A 467 -4.46 -11.67 -5.15
N TYR A 468 -5.32 -12.32 -5.95
CA TYR A 468 -6.34 -11.64 -6.75
C TYR A 468 -7.33 -10.86 -5.86
N LYS A 469 -7.84 -11.48 -4.79
CA LYS A 469 -8.97 -10.95 -4.00
C LYS A 469 -8.55 -9.97 -2.91
N LEU A 470 -7.39 -10.16 -2.27
CA LEU A 470 -6.90 -9.23 -1.25
C LEU A 470 -6.23 -7.98 -1.84
N PHE A 471 -5.75 -8.03 -3.10
CA PHE A 471 -4.90 -6.96 -3.67
C PHE A 471 -5.29 -6.49 -5.08
N SER A 472 -6.35 -7.04 -5.68
CA SER A 472 -6.81 -6.72 -7.05
C SER A 472 -5.69 -6.91 -8.09
N TRP A 473 -5.18 -8.14 -8.18
CA TRP A 473 -4.16 -8.56 -9.15
C TRP A 473 -4.82 -9.39 -10.25
N ASP A 474 -5.45 -8.69 -11.20
CA ASP A 474 -6.41 -9.27 -12.15
C ASP A 474 -5.75 -10.08 -13.29
N ASP A 475 -4.41 -10.03 -13.40
CA ASP A 475 -3.63 -10.78 -14.39
C ASP A 475 -2.91 -11.97 -13.74
N VAL A 476 -3.17 -13.16 -14.29
CA VAL A 476 -2.63 -14.46 -13.83
C VAL A 476 -1.12 -14.61 -13.95
N ASN A 477 -0.44 -13.70 -14.65
CA ASN A 477 1.01 -13.66 -14.77
C ASN A 477 1.63 -12.53 -13.92
N LEU A 478 0.85 -11.65 -13.27
CA LEU A 478 1.38 -10.51 -12.51
C LEU A 478 2.13 -11.00 -11.26
N VAL A 479 3.42 -10.66 -11.16
CA VAL A 479 4.33 -11.07 -10.07
C VAL A 479 4.58 -9.94 -9.08
N VAL A 480 4.58 -8.69 -9.55
CA VAL A 480 4.76 -7.48 -8.74
C VAL A 480 3.82 -6.41 -9.27
N LYS A 481 3.06 -5.76 -8.37
CA LYS A 481 2.17 -4.63 -8.69
C LYS A 481 2.61 -3.40 -7.92
N SER A 482 2.64 -2.26 -8.59
CA SER A 482 2.88 -0.94 -8.02
C SER A 482 1.73 0.01 -8.35
N GLU A 483 1.33 0.77 -7.35
CA GLU A 483 0.19 1.71 -7.41
C GLU A 483 0.70 3.17 -7.43
N GLY A 484 1.92 3.37 -7.96
CA GLY A 484 2.64 4.64 -7.97
C GLY A 484 3.30 4.93 -6.62
N THR A 485 2.50 4.98 -5.55
CA THR A 485 2.99 5.31 -4.21
C THR A 485 3.70 4.15 -3.51
N THR A 486 3.34 2.90 -3.85
CA THR A 486 3.94 1.70 -3.28
C THR A 486 3.92 0.52 -4.21
N THR A 487 4.85 -0.41 -3.99
CA THR A 487 4.97 -1.68 -4.71
C THR A 487 4.80 -2.86 -3.75
N LEU A 488 3.89 -3.78 -4.09
CA LEU A 488 3.73 -5.08 -3.43
C LEU A 488 4.59 -6.14 -4.14
N VAL A 489 5.48 -6.79 -3.40
CA VAL A 489 6.41 -7.82 -3.89
C VAL A 489 6.29 -9.08 -3.02
N PRO A 490 6.14 -10.29 -3.57
CA PRO A 490 6.22 -11.53 -2.82
C PRO A 490 7.56 -11.69 -2.10
N SER A 491 7.55 -11.96 -0.79
CA SER A 491 8.76 -11.99 0.05
C SER A 491 9.80 -13.01 -0.43
N SER A 492 9.36 -14.13 -1.00
CA SER A 492 10.27 -15.15 -1.55
C SER A 492 11.18 -14.61 -2.66
N LEU A 493 10.71 -13.66 -3.47
CA LEU A 493 11.48 -13.11 -4.61
C LEU A 493 12.63 -12.21 -4.17
N LEU A 494 12.51 -11.56 -3.02
CA LEU A 494 13.55 -10.73 -2.41
C LEU A 494 14.73 -11.55 -1.87
N HIS A 495 14.54 -12.86 -1.75
CA HIS A 495 15.48 -13.79 -1.11
C HIS A 495 15.93 -14.92 -2.05
N LEU A 496 15.60 -14.84 -3.34
CA LEU A 496 16.08 -15.77 -4.37
C LEU A 496 17.59 -15.66 -4.58
N GLY A 497 18.29 -16.76 -4.31
CA GLY A 497 19.75 -16.84 -4.34
C GLY A 497 20.41 -16.66 -2.97
N SER A 498 19.68 -16.24 -1.94
CA SER A 498 20.23 -16.12 -0.59
C SER A 498 20.31 -17.48 0.12
N ASP A 499 21.50 -17.85 0.59
CA ASP A 499 21.71 -19.03 1.45
C ASP A 499 21.24 -18.79 2.91
N LEU A 500 20.85 -17.55 3.24
CA LEU A 500 20.58 -17.10 4.61
C LEU A 500 19.16 -17.35 5.11
N ASN A 501 18.18 -17.51 4.21
CA ASN A 501 16.76 -17.44 4.56
C ASN A 501 16.02 -18.76 4.30
N ASP A 502 15.49 -19.33 5.37
CA ASP A 502 14.59 -20.47 5.31
C ASP A 502 13.26 -20.08 4.64
N LEU A 503 12.74 -20.93 3.74
CA LEU A 503 11.50 -20.68 2.98
C LEU A 503 10.26 -20.45 3.89
N ASN A 504 10.36 -20.80 5.18
CA ASN A 504 9.29 -20.64 6.16
C ASN A 504 9.21 -19.25 6.78
N TYR A 505 10.26 -18.44 6.74
CA TYR A 505 10.22 -17.10 7.35
C TYR A 505 9.59 -16.02 6.45
N HIS A 506 9.46 -16.30 5.15
CA HIS A 506 9.16 -15.30 4.11
C HIS A 506 8.07 -15.78 3.14
N ARG A 507 6.92 -16.20 3.68
CA ARG A 507 5.75 -16.71 2.92
C ARG A 507 4.68 -15.66 2.59
N GLY A 508 4.92 -14.39 2.92
CA GLY A 508 3.96 -13.29 2.70
C GLY A 508 4.29 -12.39 1.51
N LEU A 509 3.63 -11.22 1.48
CA LEU A 509 4.01 -10.11 0.61
C LEU A 509 4.73 -9.03 1.43
N GLU A 510 5.66 -8.34 0.80
CA GLU A 510 6.32 -7.14 1.32
C GLU A 510 5.88 -5.89 0.55
N LEU A 511 5.61 -4.81 1.28
CA LEU A 511 5.20 -3.53 0.73
C LEU A 511 6.36 -2.53 0.80
N PHE A 512 6.72 -1.98 -0.35
CA PHE A 512 7.79 -1.00 -0.54
C PHE A 512 7.23 0.34 -0.99
N ASP A 513 7.99 1.40 -0.76
CA ASP A 513 7.74 2.77 -1.23
C ASP A 513 8.12 2.95 -2.71
N GLY A 514 7.26 3.60 -3.48
CA GLY A 514 7.45 4.00 -4.88
C GLY A 514 7.21 2.94 -5.96
N LEU A 515 7.47 3.34 -7.21
CA LEU A 515 7.36 2.54 -8.44
C LEU A 515 8.50 1.51 -8.61
N VAL A 516 8.35 0.59 -9.57
CA VAL A 516 9.44 -0.27 -10.04
C VAL A 516 10.32 0.52 -11.01
N TYR A 517 11.64 0.51 -10.83
CA TYR A 517 12.59 1.19 -11.72
C TYR A 517 13.56 0.19 -12.37
N HIS A 518 13.68 0.29 -13.70
CA HIS A 518 14.54 -0.52 -14.56
C HIS A 518 15.04 0.31 -15.74
N GLU A 519 16.31 0.17 -16.14
CA GLU A 519 16.93 0.83 -17.31
C GLU A 519 16.63 2.34 -17.54
N ASN A 520 16.43 3.11 -16.46
CA ASN A 520 16.06 4.54 -16.46
C ASN A 520 14.59 4.86 -16.76
N ARG A 521 13.70 3.87 -16.68
CA ARG A 521 12.25 4.01 -16.78
C ARG A 521 11.53 3.48 -15.56
N TYR A 522 10.27 3.89 -15.44
CA TYR A 522 9.35 3.44 -14.39
C TYR A 522 8.33 2.48 -14.95
N HIS A 523 8.01 1.48 -14.14
CA HIS A 523 7.05 0.45 -14.46
C HIS A 523 6.10 0.25 -13.27
N SER A 524 4.81 0.09 -13.55
CA SER A 524 3.80 -0.22 -12.54
C SER A 524 3.69 -1.73 -12.26
N GLN A 525 4.20 -2.59 -13.16
CA GLN A 525 3.92 -4.02 -13.14
C GLN A 525 5.14 -4.83 -13.58
N ILE A 526 5.36 -5.97 -12.93
CA ILE A 526 6.25 -7.04 -13.40
C ILE A 526 5.43 -8.31 -13.58
N PHE A 527 5.48 -8.93 -14.76
CA PHE A 527 4.78 -10.15 -15.11
C PHE A 527 5.78 -11.30 -15.28
N ALA A 528 5.40 -12.54 -14.94
CA ALA A 528 6.16 -13.72 -15.32
C ALA A 528 5.89 -14.00 -16.81
N GLU A 529 6.92 -13.86 -17.66
CA GLU A 529 6.79 -14.26 -19.06
C GLU A 529 7.13 -15.74 -19.21
N VAL A 530 6.25 -16.47 -19.92
CA VAL A 530 6.43 -17.88 -20.24
C VAL A 530 6.02 -18.08 -21.69
N ASP A 531 6.94 -18.59 -22.50
CA ASP A 531 6.62 -19.05 -23.84
C ASP A 531 5.79 -20.36 -23.76
N TYR A 532 4.47 -20.19 -23.65
CA TYR A 532 3.49 -21.28 -23.65
C TYR A 532 3.57 -22.15 -24.91
N SER A 533 4.18 -21.69 -26.01
CA SER A 533 4.34 -22.47 -27.24
C SER A 533 5.35 -23.62 -27.10
N LEU A 534 6.27 -23.53 -26.15
CA LEU A 534 7.27 -24.56 -25.86
C LEU A 534 6.80 -25.61 -24.83
N TRP A 535 5.99 -25.18 -23.85
CA TRP A 535 5.53 -26.05 -22.74
C TRP A 535 4.75 -27.27 -23.21
N THR A 536 3.91 -27.14 -24.25
CA THR A 536 3.11 -28.25 -24.81
C THR A 536 3.91 -29.28 -25.61
N ARG A 537 5.20 -29.04 -25.90
CA ARG A 537 6.05 -29.95 -26.69
C ARG A 537 7.12 -30.69 -25.89
N GLN A 538 7.55 -30.18 -24.72
CA GLN A 538 8.67 -30.76 -23.97
C GLN A 538 8.29 -31.69 -22.81
N SER A 539 7.06 -31.63 -22.28
CA SER A 539 6.62 -32.46 -21.14
C SER A 539 6.63 -33.97 -21.37
N ASN A 540 6.73 -34.41 -22.62
CA ASN A 540 6.76 -35.83 -23.02
C ASN A 540 8.18 -36.39 -23.23
N GLN A 541 9.25 -35.62 -22.97
CA GLN A 541 10.58 -36.23 -22.84
C GLN A 541 10.64 -37.00 -21.52
N SER A 542 10.36 -38.30 -21.62
CA SER A 542 10.55 -39.26 -20.54
C SER A 542 12.00 -39.18 -20.06
N PHE A 543 12.24 -38.50 -18.93
CA PHE A 543 13.49 -38.67 -18.21
C PHE A 543 13.68 -40.17 -17.99
N SER A 544 14.86 -40.68 -18.38
CA SER A 544 15.20 -42.09 -18.23
C SER A 544 14.85 -42.52 -16.81
N LYS A 545 13.93 -43.49 -16.66
CA LYS A 545 13.59 -44.05 -15.34
C LYS A 545 14.91 -44.37 -14.65
N MET A 546 15.23 -43.65 -13.58
CA MET A 546 16.43 -43.94 -12.81
C MET A 546 16.36 -45.40 -12.38
N THR A 547 17.48 -46.10 -12.49
CA THR A 547 17.58 -47.48 -12.01
C THR A 547 17.08 -47.53 -10.57
N PRO A 548 16.24 -48.51 -10.21
CA PRO A 548 15.65 -48.58 -8.87
C PRO A 548 16.76 -48.54 -7.82
N MET A 549 16.73 -47.51 -6.98
CA MET A 549 17.73 -47.34 -5.91
C MET A 549 17.36 -48.22 -4.72
N ASP A 550 18.29 -49.03 -4.24
CA ASP A 550 18.07 -49.87 -3.05
C ASP A 550 17.78 -49.08 -1.76
N THR A 551 18.05 -47.77 -1.75
CA THR A 551 17.79 -46.87 -0.62
C THR A 551 17.73 -45.40 -1.07
N VAL A 552 16.72 -44.65 -0.63
CA VAL A 552 16.60 -43.20 -0.87
C VAL A 552 17.11 -42.42 0.35
N TYR A 553 18.06 -41.52 0.14
CA TYR A 553 18.55 -40.57 1.15
C TYR A 553 18.11 -39.13 0.80
N PRO A 554 18.09 -38.20 1.78
CA PRO A 554 18.06 -36.77 1.51
C PRO A 554 19.36 -36.32 0.81
N THR A 555 19.28 -35.82 -0.42
CA THR A 555 20.44 -35.40 -1.24
C THR A 555 20.25 -34.03 -1.90
N ARG A 556 21.33 -33.50 -2.52
CA ARG A 556 21.31 -32.25 -3.31
C ARG A 556 21.08 -32.49 -4.81
N ASP A 557 20.78 -33.72 -5.22
CA ASP A 557 20.78 -34.12 -6.64
C ASP A 557 19.69 -33.42 -7.46
N GLY A 558 18.65 -32.93 -6.79
CA GLY A 558 17.56 -32.14 -7.37
C GLY A 558 17.80 -30.62 -7.39
N VAL A 559 18.91 -30.13 -6.82
CA VAL A 559 19.25 -28.70 -6.79
C VAL A 559 19.74 -28.24 -8.17
N HIS A 560 19.38 -27.01 -8.54
CA HIS A 560 19.86 -26.39 -9.78
C HIS A 560 21.36 -26.10 -9.74
N SER A 561 22.03 -26.28 -10.88
CA SER A 561 23.40 -25.81 -11.10
C SER A 561 23.43 -24.32 -11.46
N ASP A 562 22.37 -23.78 -12.06
CA ASP A 562 22.21 -22.34 -12.29
C ASP A 562 20.74 -21.89 -12.26
N LEU A 563 20.52 -20.62 -11.91
CA LEU A 563 19.26 -19.89 -11.96
C LEU A 563 19.53 -18.53 -12.63
N SER A 564 19.01 -18.34 -13.83
CA SER A 564 19.13 -17.12 -14.61
C SER A 564 17.79 -16.41 -14.64
N LEU A 565 17.77 -15.17 -14.15
CA LEU A 565 16.64 -14.26 -14.24
C LEU A 565 16.98 -13.18 -15.27
N ALA A 566 16.10 -12.97 -16.24
CA ALA A 566 16.22 -11.92 -17.23
C ALA A 566 14.97 -11.03 -17.19
N ILE A 567 15.13 -9.75 -17.53
CA ILE A 567 14.03 -8.82 -17.66
C ILE A 567 14.02 -8.25 -19.06
N VAL A 568 12.82 -8.17 -19.63
CA VAL A 568 12.55 -7.58 -20.93
C VAL A 568 11.48 -6.50 -20.71
N GLU A 569 11.61 -5.36 -21.39
CA GLU A 569 10.54 -4.36 -21.39
C GLU A 569 9.37 -4.86 -22.23
N HIS A 570 8.16 -4.82 -21.65
CA HIS A 570 6.92 -5.19 -22.32
C HIS A 570 5.97 -3.98 -22.38
N VAL A 571 5.00 -3.99 -23.30
CA VAL A 571 4.05 -2.86 -23.49
C VAL A 571 3.27 -2.53 -22.20
N GLN A 572 3.07 -3.52 -21.33
CA GLN A 572 2.34 -3.39 -20.06
C GLN A 572 3.25 -3.17 -18.83
N GLY A 573 4.57 -3.26 -18.95
CA GLY A 573 5.47 -3.21 -17.79
C GLY A 573 6.80 -3.92 -18.02
N LEU A 574 7.25 -4.71 -17.06
CA LEU A 574 8.42 -5.57 -17.20
C LEU A 574 7.99 -7.03 -17.32
N ALA A 575 8.50 -7.73 -18.33
CA ALA A 575 8.48 -9.17 -18.38
C ALA A 575 9.68 -9.72 -17.59
N LEU A 576 9.42 -10.69 -16.73
CA LEU A 576 10.40 -11.41 -15.93
C LEU A 576 10.48 -12.85 -16.43
N GLU A 577 11.55 -13.15 -17.16
CA GLU A 577 11.89 -14.51 -17.54
C GLU A 577 12.71 -15.17 -16.43
N CYS A 578 12.35 -16.39 -16.06
CA CYS A 578 13.12 -17.21 -15.13
C CYS A 578 13.49 -18.52 -15.81
N SER A 579 14.78 -18.81 -15.87
CA SER A 579 15.29 -20.06 -16.42
C SER A 579 16.25 -20.75 -15.46
N VAL A 580 16.10 -22.06 -15.34
CA VAL A 580 16.83 -22.88 -14.38
C VAL A 580 17.56 -23.98 -15.11
N THR A 581 18.81 -24.22 -14.72
CA THR A 581 19.63 -25.31 -15.25
C THR A 581 19.86 -26.35 -14.16
N ALA A 582 19.55 -27.61 -14.41
CA ALA A 582 19.92 -28.75 -13.57
C ALA A 582 20.26 -29.97 -14.43
N GLY A 583 21.26 -30.77 -14.03
CA GLY A 583 21.70 -31.93 -14.84
C GLY A 583 22.14 -31.58 -16.27
N GLY A 584 22.57 -30.34 -16.52
CA GLY A 584 22.91 -29.82 -17.85
C GLY A 584 21.71 -29.43 -18.74
N GLN A 585 20.47 -29.63 -18.28
CA GLN A 585 19.27 -29.20 -19.00
C GLN A 585 18.78 -27.85 -18.47
N LYS A 586 18.37 -26.95 -19.38
CA LYS A 586 17.83 -25.62 -19.07
C LYS A 586 16.33 -25.57 -19.38
N GLN A 587 15.52 -25.06 -18.46
CA GLN A 587 14.06 -24.96 -18.58
C GLN A 587 13.57 -23.58 -18.12
N SER A 588 12.52 -23.05 -18.77
CA SER A 588 11.82 -21.84 -18.31
C SER A 588 10.78 -22.17 -17.24
N ILE A 589 10.70 -21.36 -16.19
CA ILE A 589 9.85 -21.53 -15.02
C ILE A 589 8.94 -20.32 -14.83
N ASN A 590 7.64 -20.57 -14.72
CA ASN A 590 6.67 -19.54 -14.34
C ASN A 590 6.86 -19.15 -12.86
N LEU A 591 7.50 -18.02 -12.58
CA LEU A 591 7.67 -17.53 -11.21
C LEU A 591 6.34 -17.19 -10.53
N ARG A 592 5.31 -16.78 -11.27
CA ARG A 592 4.00 -16.50 -10.68
C ARG A 592 3.37 -17.77 -10.11
N GLU A 593 3.42 -18.88 -10.83
CA GLU A 593 2.98 -20.17 -10.29
C GLU A 593 3.75 -20.59 -9.03
N ARG A 594 5.05 -20.26 -8.94
CA ARG A 594 5.85 -20.54 -7.73
C ARG A 594 5.41 -19.66 -6.54
N VAL A 595 5.10 -18.39 -6.79
CA VAL A 595 4.56 -17.45 -5.79
C VAL A 595 3.20 -17.89 -5.27
N ASP A 596 2.24 -18.20 -6.16
CA ASP A 596 0.90 -18.65 -5.75
C ASP A 596 0.99 -19.88 -4.82
N GLN A 597 1.85 -20.82 -5.18
CA GLN A 597 1.96 -22.09 -4.48
C GLN A 597 2.81 -22.02 -3.19
N LEU A 598 3.37 -20.86 -2.88
CA LEU A 598 4.01 -20.59 -1.58
C LEU A 598 2.98 -20.64 -0.44
N PHE A 599 1.76 -20.14 -0.69
CA PHE A 599 0.63 -20.28 0.23
C PHE A 599 0.09 -21.72 0.29
N GLY A 600 0.47 -22.58 -0.67
CA GLY A 600 0.13 -24.00 -0.73
C GLY A 600 1.14 -24.95 -0.06
N LEU A 601 2.21 -24.42 0.54
CA LEU A 601 3.30 -25.21 1.13
C LEU A 601 3.05 -25.51 2.62
N LEU A 602 2.88 -26.79 2.97
CA LEU A 602 2.77 -27.23 4.36
C LEU A 602 4.12 -27.61 4.96
N ASP A 603 4.28 -27.40 6.26
CA ASP A 603 5.43 -27.97 7.00
C ASP A 603 5.13 -29.40 7.46
N ALA A 604 6.14 -30.27 7.39
CA ALA A 604 6.10 -31.55 8.09
C ALA A 604 6.27 -31.32 9.61
N TYR A 605 5.40 -31.93 10.42
CA TYR A 605 5.48 -31.93 11.87
C TYR A 605 6.85 -32.47 12.33
N PRO A 606 7.45 -31.87 13.38
CA PRO A 606 8.76 -32.28 13.86
C PRO A 606 8.74 -33.70 14.42
N CYS A 607 9.78 -34.47 14.15
CA CYS A 607 9.94 -35.84 14.65
C CYS A 607 11.26 -36.01 15.41
N LYS A 608 11.36 -37.03 16.26
CA LYS A 608 12.59 -37.34 17.02
C LYS A 608 13.65 -38.11 16.22
N HIS A 609 13.33 -38.55 15.00
CA HIS A 609 14.23 -39.34 14.17
C HIS A 609 15.33 -38.47 13.52
N PRO A 610 16.51 -39.04 13.20
CA PRO A 610 17.55 -38.32 12.47
C PRO A 610 17.04 -37.83 11.11
N ARG A 611 17.20 -36.54 10.79
CA ARG A 611 16.77 -36.00 9.48
C ARG A 611 17.44 -36.69 8.28
N LYS A 612 18.69 -37.13 8.46
CA LYS A 612 19.49 -37.87 7.46
C LYS A 612 19.17 -39.37 7.41
N ALA A 613 18.17 -39.86 8.15
CA ALA A 613 17.76 -41.26 8.07
C ALA A 613 17.27 -41.58 6.65
N PRO A 614 17.66 -42.72 6.06
CA PRO A 614 17.13 -43.15 4.78
C PRO A 614 15.62 -43.41 4.85
N LEU A 615 14.97 -43.33 3.70
CA LEU A 615 13.62 -43.84 3.53
C LEU A 615 13.61 -45.36 3.74
N SER A 616 12.65 -45.85 4.51
CA SER A 616 12.41 -47.26 4.79
C SER A 616 12.12 -48.01 3.48
N LYS A 617 12.66 -49.23 3.36
CA LYS A 617 12.56 -50.05 2.14
C LYS A 617 11.11 -50.26 1.66
N GLU A 618 10.16 -50.33 2.58
CA GLU A 618 8.72 -50.45 2.29
C GLU A 618 8.09 -49.24 1.57
N PHE A 619 8.76 -48.09 1.54
CA PHE A 619 8.31 -46.88 0.84
C PHE A 619 9.11 -46.59 -0.44
N VAL A 620 10.27 -47.22 -0.64
CA VAL A 620 11.18 -46.95 -1.78
C VAL A 620 10.48 -47.13 -3.12
N ASP A 621 9.75 -48.23 -3.31
CA ASP A 621 9.00 -48.49 -4.55
C ASP A 621 7.76 -47.58 -4.74
N LYS A 622 7.37 -46.84 -3.68
CA LYS A 622 6.19 -45.97 -3.63
C LYS A 622 6.54 -44.49 -3.79
N VAL A 623 7.79 -44.17 -4.10
CA VAL A 623 8.27 -42.80 -4.28
C VAL A 623 9.04 -42.64 -5.59
N GLN A 624 9.08 -41.43 -6.11
CA GLN A 624 9.97 -41.05 -7.20
C GLN A 624 10.81 -39.84 -6.78
N THR A 625 12.13 -39.98 -6.82
CA THR A 625 13.05 -38.86 -6.53
C THR A 625 13.18 -37.94 -7.74
N ASN A 626 13.02 -36.64 -7.52
CA ASN A 626 12.92 -35.62 -8.56
C ASN A 626 13.83 -34.41 -8.32
N SER A 627 13.98 -33.59 -9.37
CA SER A 627 14.67 -32.31 -9.36
C SER A 627 13.70 -31.13 -9.49
N VAL A 628 14.22 -29.91 -9.35
CA VAL A 628 13.47 -28.66 -9.61
C VAL A 628 12.92 -28.53 -11.04
N LEU A 629 13.42 -29.31 -12.01
CA LEU A 629 12.93 -29.32 -13.39
C LEU A 629 11.64 -30.16 -13.54
N THR A 630 11.57 -31.27 -12.81
CA THR A 630 10.46 -32.23 -12.85
C THR A 630 9.86 -32.49 -11.46
N PRO A 631 9.47 -31.45 -10.70
CA PRO A 631 9.04 -31.59 -9.30
C PRO A 631 7.78 -32.46 -9.13
N ASP A 632 6.96 -32.60 -10.18
CA ASP A 632 5.75 -33.44 -10.20
C ASP A 632 5.93 -34.72 -11.05
N GLY A 633 7.17 -35.06 -11.43
CA GLY A 633 7.46 -36.23 -12.27
C GLY A 633 7.23 -37.53 -11.50
N ARG A 634 6.01 -38.08 -11.51
CA ARG A 634 5.67 -39.33 -10.80
C ARG A 634 4.94 -40.31 -11.70
N SER A 635 5.09 -41.61 -11.42
CA SER A 635 4.22 -42.63 -11.98
C SER A 635 3.03 -42.90 -11.04
N GLU A 636 1.82 -42.80 -11.59
CA GLU A 636 0.53 -43.12 -10.93
C GLU A 636 0.45 -42.67 -9.45
N ASP A 637 0.42 -43.62 -8.53
CA ASP A 637 0.21 -43.42 -7.09
C ASP A 637 1.48 -43.06 -6.29
N GLN A 638 2.65 -42.94 -6.93
CA GLN A 638 3.89 -42.62 -6.24
C GLN A 638 3.90 -41.19 -5.67
N ILE A 639 4.61 -40.99 -4.56
CA ILE A 639 4.89 -39.66 -3.99
C ILE A 639 6.20 -39.12 -4.58
N SER A 640 6.15 -37.91 -5.14
CA SER A 640 7.33 -37.18 -5.59
C SER A 640 8.17 -36.71 -4.40
N ILE A 641 9.48 -36.94 -4.43
CA ILE A 641 10.45 -36.42 -3.45
C ILE A 641 11.46 -35.54 -4.17
N VAL A 642 11.33 -34.22 -4.04
CA VAL A 642 12.23 -33.26 -4.69
C VAL A 642 13.46 -33.02 -3.81
N GLN A 643 14.62 -33.44 -4.32
CA GLN A 643 15.87 -33.53 -3.57
C GLN A 643 16.62 -32.20 -3.50
N THR A 644 16.12 -31.28 -2.67
CA THR A 644 16.65 -29.91 -2.56
C THR A 644 17.65 -29.69 -1.42
N ALA A 645 17.82 -30.68 -0.51
CA ALA A 645 18.64 -30.66 0.71
C ALA A 645 18.90 -29.28 1.32
N GLY A 646 17.81 -28.61 1.71
CA GLY A 646 17.87 -27.36 2.45
C GLY A 646 18.12 -26.09 1.62
N ASN A 647 18.35 -26.18 0.29
CA ASN A 647 18.52 -24.97 -0.52
C ASN A 647 17.17 -24.25 -0.73
N PRO A 648 16.96 -23.04 -0.17
CA PRO A 648 15.64 -22.40 -0.12
C PRO A 648 15.13 -22.00 -1.51
N THR A 649 16.05 -21.62 -2.40
CA THR A 649 15.73 -21.26 -3.78
C THR A 649 15.24 -22.49 -4.56
N ALA A 650 15.90 -23.64 -4.42
CA ALA A 650 15.46 -24.89 -5.04
C ALA A 650 14.10 -25.36 -4.46
N GLN A 651 13.87 -25.20 -3.15
CA GLN A 651 12.58 -25.50 -2.53
C GLN A 651 11.45 -24.68 -3.16
N PHE A 652 11.64 -23.36 -3.31
CA PHE A 652 10.68 -22.46 -3.95
C PHE A 652 10.42 -22.83 -5.43
N LEU A 653 11.48 -23.13 -6.18
CA LEU A 653 11.38 -23.54 -7.58
C LEU A 653 10.67 -24.90 -7.78
N SER A 654 10.53 -25.71 -6.72
CA SER A 654 9.86 -27.01 -6.71
C SER A 654 8.34 -26.94 -6.49
N LEU A 655 7.81 -25.77 -6.10
CA LEU A 655 6.37 -25.55 -5.96
C LEU A 655 5.70 -25.60 -7.35
N THR A 656 4.48 -26.12 -7.50
CA THR A 656 3.80 -26.13 -8.82
C THR A 656 2.30 -25.99 -8.68
N LYS A 657 1.67 -25.43 -9.73
CA LYS A 657 0.28 -24.96 -9.73
C LYS A 657 -0.78 -25.98 -9.27
N TRP A 658 -0.51 -27.27 -9.43
CA TRP A 658 -1.52 -28.32 -9.31
C TRP A 658 -1.31 -29.27 -8.13
N GLU A 659 -0.13 -29.24 -7.49
CA GLU A 659 0.22 -30.20 -6.43
C GLU A 659 0.78 -29.51 -5.20
N SER A 660 0.01 -29.60 -4.10
CA SER A 660 0.46 -29.27 -2.75
C SER A 660 1.76 -29.96 -2.41
N ALA A 661 2.57 -29.31 -1.58
CA ALA A 661 3.83 -29.85 -1.12
C ALA A 661 3.91 -29.87 0.41
N ILE A 662 4.62 -30.86 0.95
CA ILE A 662 5.06 -30.87 2.34
C ILE A 662 6.57 -30.64 2.41
N LEU A 663 7.00 -29.67 3.23
CA LEU A 663 8.39 -29.33 3.43
C LEU A 663 8.99 -30.20 4.55
N CYS A 664 9.88 -31.11 4.20
CA CYS A 664 10.55 -32.04 5.11
C CYS A 664 11.71 -31.36 5.86
N ARG A 665 11.41 -30.29 6.62
CA ARG A 665 12.41 -29.44 7.28
C ARG A 665 12.83 -29.92 8.67
N ARG A 666 11.85 -30.19 9.55
CA ARG A 666 12.08 -30.59 10.96
C ARG A 666 11.80 -32.08 11.19
N CYS A 667 11.62 -32.83 10.11
CA CYS A 667 11.19 -34.22 10.09
C CYS A 667 12.23 -35.11 9.38
N CYS A 668 12.15 -36.43 9.55
CA CYS A 668 12.84 -37.39 8.69
C CYS A 668 11.96 -37.76 7.49
N LEU A 669 12.57 -38.32 6.44
CA LEU A 669 11.88 -38.61 5.19
C LEU A 669 10.73 -39.62 5.34
N ASN A 670 10.86 -40.58 6.27
CA ASN A 670 9.80 -41.54 6.62
C ASN A 670 8.55 -40.87 7.20
N CYS A 671 8.72 -40.10 8.27
CA CYS A 671 7.58 -39.43 8.90
C CYS A 671 7.01 -38.29 8.03
N ALA A 672 7.81 -37.73 7.11
CA ALA A 672 7.30 -36.82 6.09
C ALA A 672 6.47 -37.56 5.03
N TYR A 673 6.86 -38.77 4.62
CA TYR A 673 6.08 -39.64 3.73
C TYR A 673 4.77 -40.09 4.36
N GLU A 674 4.78 -40.51 5.63
CA GLU A 674 3.57 -40.86 6.38
C GLU A 674 2.59 -39.68 6.44
N GLN A 675 3.07 -38.49 6.83
CA GLN A 675 2.26 -37.27 6.87
C GLN A 675 1.77 -36.81 5.49
N ALA A 676 2.58 -37.00 4.45
CA ALA A 676 2.18 -36.69 3.07
C ALA A 676 1.00 -37.59 2.68
N ARG A 677 1.13 -38.90 2.90
CA ARG A 677 0.09 -39.89 2.61
C ARG A 677 -1.18 -39.70 3.43
N GLU A 678 -1.06 -39.36 4.73
CA GLU A 678 -2.19 -39.05 5.61
C GLU A 678 -3.00 -37.83 5.12
N LYS A 679 -2.31 -36.83 4.55
CA LYS A 679 -2.91 -35.57 4.07
C LYS A 679 -3.26 -35.58 2.57
N GLU A 680 -3.14 -36.74 1.90
CA GLU A 680 -3.31 -36.89 0.44
C GLU A 680 -2.38 -35.96 -0.38
N ILE A 681 -1.23 -35.61 0.18
CA ILE A 681 -0.18 -34.80 -0.45
C ILE A 681 0.79 -35.72 -1.19
N HIS A 682 1.00 -35.44 -2.48
CA HIS A 682 1.82 -36.29 -3.34
C HIS A 682 3.22 -35.75 -3.64
N LYS A 683 3.63 -34.65 -2.99
CA LYS A 683 4.96 -34.05 -3.18
C LYS A 683 5.61 -33.68 -1.84
N ILE A 684 6.84 -34.14 -1.66
CA ILE A 684 7.71 -33.84 -0.53
C ILE A 684 8.89 -33.03 -1.05
N ILE A 685 9.19 -31.90 -0.42
CA ILE A 685 10.34 -31.05 -0.73
C ILE A 685 11.35 -31.17 0.43
N VAL A 686 12.60 -31.53 0.13
CA VAL A 686 13.61 -31.90 1.15
C VAL A 686 14.37 -30.68 1.67
N ALA A 687 14.25 -30.39 2.98
CA ALA A 687 14.72 -29.15 3.61
C ALA A 687 15.69 -29.35 4.79
#